data_AF-A0A0P7BWH6-F1
#
_entry.id   AF-A0A0P7BWH6-F1
#
_cell.length_a   1.000
_cell.length_b   1.000
_cell.length_c   1.000
_cell.angle_alpha   90.00
_cell.angle_beta   90.00
_cell.angle_gamma   90.00
#
_symmetry.space_group_name_H-M   'P 1'
#
loop_
_entity.id
_entity.type
_entity.pdbx_description
1 polymer ?
#
loop_
_entity_poly.entity_id
_entity_poly.type
_entity_poly.pdbx_seq_one_letter_code
_entity_poly.pdbx_strand_id
1 'polypeptide(L)'
;MRDDDAVSWSAAEAAVGCPVCRRRVAERDTACPRCGWQLRSPQVLGEITAQLRQAFDTRLAQARCSHDLRSAARVLAAAEQPDPDLPVRLAAFIRGGDRTATELVAELVELAERAATPAAAAADRPGLRGPEIVLGPLLRRMASGGPARIAVIELRPDAVVVSTLTTGFDGQPGRLAAAREWAWPDLLPALPTDPDARRLRLAAGLEEDIALGPLVPVLAAVAETLATEILLIRPAVDWPVTSQVADVLAGELGRAAGPRRADGVPAVQQARARPREPFATALEAARRQLPLAVGYGLVVADVDRVTRGVRLTTRMLFPPGTVIADGQPPTAEITVSVPAATPPELALVIVAGGVAGAGGVAGAEPHPDGWAPITVGWVAATPRADLRLRFALDGPGRIRFLEPAGIRVHNPGWPELLARVPRRYGADPVDVVCLVEMAGTAQDVLRRLGLVDDLIALVVAEHPDADAVRFVVLGYDDHDYLGQGWPDQGQVVRTVGPAAGLQVRVALREWGPSVPQHDLAAPLEDALAVAARLPWRPGAARALVTVAARPPHPPRQRPDDLTLPCLDRHDWRTLMDSLATVQRPRRVAVCGQEAFLAGSGSGVGFGAGFGFGVGGGGRAGGPSGAGAVWRVLGADALLLLETASAQEVADALGLFAGSAGQPLPLPLAPASASASGVAAPGGPR
;
A
#
# COMPACT_ATOMS: atom_id res chain seq x y z
N MET A 1 -59.22 27.15 -81.99
CA MET A 1 -59.25 25.68 -81.95
C MET A 1 -57.95 25.18 -81.34
N ARG A 2 -57.86 25.38 -80.03
CA ARG A 2 -57.15 24.52 -79.09
C ARG A 2 -58.22 23.62 -78.47
N ASP A 3 -57.78 22.47 -77.96
CA ASP A 3 -58.48 21.41 -77.21
C ASP A 3 -58.04 20.09 -77.86
N ASP A 4 -57.69 19.02 -77.17
CA ASP A 4 -57.46 18.73 -75.76
C ASP A 4 -56.90 17.30 -75.84
N ASP A 5 -55.68 17.07 -75.35
CA ASP A 5 -55.19 15.73 -75.02
C ASP A 5 -54.05 15.89 -74.00
N ALA A 6 -54.37 16.65 -72.94
CA ALA A 6 -53.65 16.53 -71.68
C ALA A 6 -54.05 15.18 -71.07
N VAL A 7 -53.28 14.14 -71.40
CA VAL A 7 -53.19 12.95 -70.55
C VAL A 7 -52.71 13.44 -69.18
N SER A 8 -53.65 13.68 -68.28
CA SER A 8 -53.36 13.96 -66.88
C SER A 8 -52.74 12.70 -66.29
N TRP A 9 -51.41 12.66 -66.28
CA TRP A 9 -50.69 11.83 -65.35
C TRP A 9 -51.06 12.35 -63.96
N SER A 10 -51.98 11.67 -63.30
CA SER A 10 -52.31 11.90 -61.90
C SER A 10 -51.00 11.91 -61.10
N ALA A 11 -50.74 13.03 -60.42
CA ALA A 11 -49.58 13.29 -59.57
C ALA A 11 -49.55 12.40 -58.29
N ALA A 12 -50.04 11.17 -58.36
CA ALA A 12 -50.22 10.25 -57.23
C ALA A 12 -49.39 8.97 -57.30
N GLU A 13 -48.68 8.67 -58.40
CA GLU A 13 -47.75 7.54 -58.47
C GLU A 13 -46.41 7.95 -59.08
N ALA A 14 -45.33 7.63 -58.36
CA ALA A 14 -43.91 7.73 -58.73
C ALA A 14 -43.08 8.83 -58.05
N ALA A 15 -43.10 8.88 -56.71
CA ALA A 15 -41.85 9.21 -55.99
C ALA A 15 -40.84 8.08 -56.24
N VAL A 16 -40.19 8.08 -57.40
CA VAL A 16 -39.21 7.04 -57.78
C VAL A 16 -37.99 7.20 -56.87
N GLY A 17 -37.90 6.39 -55.82
CA GLY A 17 -36.68 6.30 -55.02
C GLY A 17 -35.49 5.83 -55.86
N CYS A 18 -34.28 6.13 -55.40
CA CYS A 18 -33.05 5.64 -56.01
C CYS A 18 -33.08 4.11 -56.12
N PRO A 19 -32.89 3.51 -57.31
CA PRO A 19 -33.03 2.07 -57.48
C PRO A 19 -31.91 1.25 -56.79
N VAL A 20 -30.84 1.90 -56.35
CA VAL A 20 -29.69 1.31 -55.64
C VAL A 20 -29.93 1.28 -54.13
N CYS A 21 -30.02 2.46 -53.51
CA CYS A 21 -30.12 2.61 -52.06
C CYS A 21 -31.55 2.86 -51.55
N ARG A 22 -32.54 2.91 -52.45
CA ARG A 22 -33.98 3.15 -52.20
C ARG A 22 -34.33 4.47 -51.52
N ARG A 23 -33.35 5.36 -51.28
CA ARG A 23 -33.60 6.72 -50.79
C ARG A 23 -34.52 7.48 -51.76
N ARG A 24 -35.55 8.17 -51.25
CA ARG A 24 -36.32 9.14 -52.04
C ARG A 24 -35.39 10.24 -52.54
N VAL A 25 -35.60 10.66 -53.77
CA VAL A 25 -34.76 11.65 -54.45
C VAL A 25 -35.67 12.75 -54.96
N ALA A 26 -35.21 13.99 -54.88
CA ALA A 26 -35.99 15.09 -55.42
C ALA A 26 -36.03 14.96 -56.94
N GLU A 27 -37.12 15.39 -57.58
CA GLU A 27 -37.22 15.32 -59.04
C GLU A 27 -36.06 16.04 -59.75
N ARG A 28 -35.44 17.04 -59.11
CA ARG A 28 -34.34 17.81 -59.71
C ARG A 28 -32.97 17.14 -59.57
N ASP A 29 -32.84 16.06 -58.80
CA ASP A 29 -31.57 15.39 -58.56
C ASP A 29 -31.11 14.62 -59.80
N THR A 30 -29.91 14.92 -60.29
CA THR A 30 -29.30 14.19 -61.41
C THR A 30 -28.58 12.91 -60.95
N ALA A 31 -28.14 12.88 -59.69
CA ALA A 31 -27.56 11.73 -59.02
C ALA A 31 -28.07 11.62 -57.57
N CYS A 32 -28.11 10.40 -57.04
CA CYS A 32 -28.55 10.15 -55.68
C CYS A 32 -27.53 10.74 -54.69
N PRO A 33 -27.92 11.65 -53.79
CA PRO A 33 -27.00 12.28 -52.84
C PRO A 33 -26.40 11.32 -51.82
N ARG A 34 -26.93 10.10 -51.70
CA ARG A 34 -26.44 9.08 -50.76
C ARG A 34 -25.44 8.12 -51.39
N CYS A 35 -25.81 7.50 -52.52
CA CYS A 35 -25.01 6.44 -53.13
C CYS A 35 -24.31 6.88 -54.42
N GLY A 36 -24.56 8.11 -54.90
CA GLY A 36 -24.00 8.65 -56.12
C GLY A 36 -24.60 8.08 -57.41
N TRP A 37 -25.57 7.16 -57.33
CA TRP A 37 -26.18 6.56 -58.51
C TRP A 37 -26.83 7.62 -59.40
N GLN A 38 -26.49 7.62 -60.69
CA GLN A 38 -27.07 8.54 -61.66
C GLN A 38 -28.55 8.24 -61.88
N LEU A 39 -29.41 9.16 -61.48
CA LEU A 39 -30.86 9.02 -61.56
C LEU A 39 -31.39 9.41 -62.94
N ARG A 40 -30.67 10.31 -63.62
CA ARG A 40 -31.00 10.83 -64.94
C ARG A 40 -29.76 10.73 -65.83
N SER A 41 -29.83 9.91 -66.87
CA SER A 41 -28.77 9.87 -67.89
C SER A 41 -28.89 11.09 -68.81
N PRO A 42 -27.81 11.45 -69.54
CA PRO A 42 -27.94 12.29 -70.73
C PRO A 42 -28.97 11.68 -71.70
N GLN A 43 -29.58 12.52 -72.54
CA GLN A 43 -30.50 12.06 -73.58
C GLN A 43 -29.79 11.06 -74.51
N VAL A 44 -30.42 9.92 -74.75
CA VAL A 44 -29.94 8.93 -75.72
C VAL A 44 -30.63 9.23 -77.06
N LEU A 45 -29.83 9.42 -78.12
CA LEU A 45 -30.36 9.62 -79.48
C LEU A 45 -30.71 8.26 -80.10
N GLY A 46 -31.96 8.08 -80.54
CA GLY A 46 -32.44 6.84 -81.18
C GLY A 46 -33.31 5.96 -80.26
N GLU A 47 -33.70 4.78 -80.76
CA GLU A 47 -34.52 3.82 -80.01
C GLU A 47 -33.71 3.11 -78.91
N ILE A 48 -34.38 2.76 -77.81
CA ILE A 48 -33.77 2.01 -76.71
C ILE A 48 -33.56 0.55 -77.16
N THR A 49 -32.33 0.24 -77.60
CA THR A 49 -31.94 -1.11 -78.04
C THR A 49 -31.88 -2.10 -76.88
N ALA A 50 -31.96 -3.40 -77.18
CA ALA A 50 -31.78 -4.47 -76.18
C ALA A 50 -30.40 -4.39 -75.50
N GLN A 51 -29.36 -4.01 -76.25
CA GLN A 51 -28.01 -3.84 -75.73
C GLN A 51 -27.91 -2.70 -74.69
N LEU A 52 -28.61 -1.58 -74.93
CA LEU A 52 -28.66 -0.46 -73.97
C LEU A 52 -29.41 -0.84 -72.69
N ARG A 53 -30.50 -1.61 -72.80
CA ARG A 53 -31.22 -2.14 -71.62
C ARG A 53 -30.32 -3.07 -70.82
N GLN A 54 -29.67 -4.03 -71.48
CA GLN A 54 -28.74 -4.95 -70.82
C GLN A 54 -27.59 -4.21 -70.12
N ALA A 55 -26.96 -3.23 -70.79
CA ALA A 55 -25.90 -2.43 -70.18
C ALA A 55 -26.38 -1.64 -68.96
N PHE A 56 -27.59 -1.08 -69.02
CA PHE A 56 -28.22 -0.41 -67.87
C PHE A 56 -28.44 -1.38 -66.71
N ASP A 57 -29.02 -2.55 -66.97
CA ASP A 57 -29.33 -3.57 -65.96
C ASP A 57 -28.05 -4.10 -65.29
N THR A 58 -26.99 -4.36 -66.07
CA THR A 58 -25.68 -4.76 -65.54
C THR A 58 -25.09 -3.68 -64.62
N ARG A 59 -25.09 -2.41 -65.03
CA ARG A 59 -24.60 -1.32 -64.17
C ARG A 59 -25.44 -1.17 -62.90
N LEU A 60 -26.76 -1.32 -63.01
CA LEU A 60 -27.67 -1.21 -61.86
C LEU A 60 -27.45 -2.37 -60.88
N ALA A 61 -27.30 -3.59 -61.39
CA ALA A 61 -26.97 -4.76 -60.57
C ALA A 61 -25.64 -4.55 -59.84
N GLN A 62 -24.57 -4.18 -60.55
CA GLN A 62 -23.27 -3.89 -59.96
C GLN A 62 -23.35 -2.80 -58.87
N ALA A 63 -24.07 -1.70 -59.13
CA ALA A 63 -24.22 -0.63 -58.15
C ALA A 63 -25.01 -1.07 -56.90
N ARG A 64 -26.05 -1.90 -57.06
CA ARG A 64 -26.77 -2.52 -55.93
C ARG A 64 -25.85 -3.41 -55.11
N CYS A 65 -25.11 -4.31 -55.76
CA CYS A 65 -24.19 -5.21 -55.06
C CYS A 65 -23.09 -4.43 -54.33
N SER A 66 -22.44 -3.46 -54.97
CA SER A 66 -21.44 -2.62 -54.30
C SER A 66 -22.01 -1.77 -53.15
N HIS A 67 -23.29 -1.39 -53.20
CA HIS A 67 -23.94 -0.68 -52.09
C HIS A 67 -24.24 -1.63 -50.92
N ASP A 68 -24.79 -2.81 -51.21
CA ASP A 68 -25.15 -3.80 -50.20
C ASP A 68 -23.88 -4.39 -49.55
N LEU A 69 -22.83 -4.67 -50.33
CA LEU A 69 -21.50 -5.10 -49.84
C LEU A 69 -20.91 -4.10 -48.84
N ARG A 70 -20.92 -2.80 -49.15
CA ARG A 70 -20.43 -1.77 -48.21
C ARG A 70 -21.26 -1.71 -46.93
N SER A 71 -22.56 -1.94 -47.03
CA SER A 71 -23.46 -1.94 -45.87
C SER A 71 -23.23 -3.17 -45.00
N ALA A 72 -23.12 -4.35 -45.61
CA ALA A 72 -22.75 -5.59 -44.94
C ALA A 72 -21.35 -5.48 -44.29
N ALA A 73 -20.39 -4.86 -44.97
CA ALA A 73 -19.03 -4.68 -44.44
C ALA A 73 -19.03 -3.82 -43.18
N ARG A 74 -19.88 -2.78 -43.12
CA ARG A 74 -20.07 -1.99 -41.89
C ARG A 74 -20.67 -2.81 -40.75
N VAL A 75 -21.58 -3.74 -41.05
CA VAL A 75 -22.16 -4.64 -40.04
C VAL A 75 -21.07 -5.54 -39.47
N LEU A 76 -20.30 -6.19 -40.34
CA LEU A 76 -19.22 -7.09 -39.95
C LEU A 76 -18.10 -6.36 -39.20
N ALA A 77 -17.74 -5.13 -39.61
CA ALA A 77 -16.75 -4.31 -38.94
C ALA A 77 -17.18 -3.84 -37.53
N ALA A 78 -18.50 -3.71 -37.30
CA ALA A 78 -19.06 -3.29 -36.02
C ALA A 78 -19.33 -4.44 -35.03
N ALA A 79 -19.20 -5.71 -35.46
CA ALA A 79 -19.44 -6.87 -34.61
C ALA A 79 -18.40 -6.94 -33.48
N GLU A 80 -18.86 -6.93 -32.22
CA GLU A 80 -18.00 -7.04 -31.03
C GLU A 80 -17.36 -8.44 -30.92
N GLN A 81 -18.10 -9.48 -31.31
CA GLN A 81 -17.66 -10.87 -31.27
C GLN A 81 -17.53 -11.43 -32.69
N PRO A 82 -16.46 -12.18 -32.99
CA PRO A 82 -16.31 -12.84 -34.28
C PRO A 82 -17.35 -13.96 -34.41
N ASP A 83 -18.34 -13.77 -35.26
CA ASP A 83 -19.27 -14.80 -35.71
C ASP A 83 -18.82 -15.27 -37.11
N PRO A 84 -18.28 -16.49 -37.25
CA PRO A 84 -17.76 -16.98 -38.52
C PRO A 84 -18.86 -17.19 -39.58
N ASP A 85 -20.12 -17.34 -39.17
CA ASP A 85 -21.25 -17.59 -40.07
C ASP A 85 -21.93 -16.28 -40.51
N LEU A 86 -21.71 -15.18 -39.79
CA LEU A 86 -22.29 -13.88 -40.10
C LEU A 86 -21.99 -13.39 -41.53
N PRO A 87 -20.74 -13.50 -42.08
CA PRO A 87 -20.48 -13.13 -43.47
C PRO A 87 -21.34 -13.89 -44.48
N VAL A 88 -21.58 -15.18 -44.24
CA VAL A 88 -22.40 -16.04 -45.10
C VAL A 88 -23.87 -15.60 -45.05
N ARG A 89 -24.40 -15.35 -43.84
CA ARG A 89 -25.77 -14.86 -43.66
C ARG A 89 -25.98 -13.48 -44.29
N LEU A 90 -25.02 -12.57 -44.14
CA LEU A 90 -25.07 -11.24 -44.75
C LEU A 90 -24.97 -11.30 -46.28
N ALA A 91 -24.18 -12.21 -46.84
CA ALA A 91 -24.05 -12.39 -48.29
C ALA A 91 -25.39 -12.75 -48.96
N ALA A 92 -26.29 -13.45 -48.25
CA ALA A 92 -27.63 -13.80 -48.75
C ALA A 92 -28.54 -12.58 -49.01
N PHE A 93 -28.22 -11.41 -48.43
CA PHE A 93 -28.99 -10.18 -48.61
C PHE A 93 -28.45 -9.24 -49.70
N ILE A 94 -27.32 -9.57 -50.33
CA ILE A 94 -26.66 -8.72 -51.34
C ILE A 94 -27.37 -8.87 -52.69
N ARG A 95 -27.83 -7.74 -53.26
CA ARG A 95 -28.59 -7.75 -54.51
C ARG A 95 -27.72 -7.55 -55.73
N GLY A 96 -28.01 -8.30 -56.79
CA GLY A 96 -27.62 -8.01 -58.17
C GLY A 96 -26.14 -8.23 -58.48
N GLY A 97 -25.82 -9.35 -59.10
CA GLY A 97 -24.49 -9.61 -59.64
C GLY A 97 -24.31 -11.08 -59.97
N ASP A 98 -23.38 -11.37 -60.87
CA ASP A 98 -23.08 -12.74 -61.31
C ASP A 98 -22.04 -13.43 -60.39
N ARG A 99 -21.77 -12.84 -59.22
CA ARG A 99 -20.75 -13.30 -58.27
C ARG A 99 -21.27 -14.46 -57.44
N THR A 100 -20.40 -15.41 -57.19
CA THR A 100 -20.66 -16.54 -56.29
C THR A 100 -20.73 -16.07 -54.83
N ALA A 101 -21.41 -16.85 -53.98
CA ALA A 101 -21.48 -16.56 -52.54
C ALA A 101 -20.08 -16.48 -51.90
N THR A 102 -19.15 -17.33 -52.33
CA THR A 102 -17.76 -17.35 -51.84
C THR A 102 -17.01 -16.07 -52.18
N GLU A 103 -17.17 -15.54 -53.40
CA GLU A 103 -16.55 -14.27 -53.81
C GLU A 103 -17.12 -13.10 -53.01
N LEU A 104 -18.43 -13.08 -52.77
CA LEU A 104 -19.08 -12.05 -51.97
C LEU A 104 -18.61 -12.07 -50.52
N VAL A 105 -18.43 -13.25 -49.92
CA VAL A 105 -17.91 -13.40 -48.55
C VAL A 105 -16.46 -12.90 -48.44
N ALA A 106 -15.59 -13.26 -49.39
CA ALA A 106 -14.20 -12.84 -49.37
C ALA A 106 -14.06 -11.30 -49.45
N GLU A 107 -14.78 -10.68 -50.39
CA GLU A 107 -14.78 -9.22 -50.55
C GLU A 107 -15.42 -8.49 -49.37
N LEU A 108 -16.47 -9.07 -48.78
CA LEU A 108 -17.11 -8.56 -47.58
C LEU A 108 -16.14 -8.50 -46.40
N VAL A 109 -15.37 -9.58 -46.16
CA VAL A 109 -14.35 -9.64 -45.10
C VAL A 109 -13.27 -8.59 -45.34
N GLU A 110 -12.75 -8.49 -46.56
CA GLU A 110 -11.70 -7.52 -46.89
C GLU A 110 -12.18 -6.06 -46.70
N LEU A 111 -13.40 -5.76 -47.13
CA LEU A 111 -14.00 -4.44 -46.91
C LEU A 111 -14.25 -4.15 -45.43
N ALA A 112 -14.66 -5.15 -44.65
CA ALA A 112 -14.89 -5.00 -43.22
C ALA A 112 -13.58 -4.74 -42.47
N GLU A 113 -12.49 -5.43 -42.82
CA GLU A 113 -11.16 -5.18 -42.26
C GLU A 113 -10.69 -3.76 -42.55
N ARG A 114 -10.86 -3.28 -43.79
CA ARG A 114 -10.56 -1.89 -44.16
C ARG A 114 -11.40 -0.90 -43.35
N ALA A 115 -12.70 -1.16 -43.18
CA ALA A 115 -13.62 -0.31 -42.44
C ALA A 115 -13.38 -0.32 -40.92
N ALA A 116 -12.83 -1.40 -40.37
CA ALA A 116 -12.49 -1.51 -38.95
C ALA A 116 -11.20 -0.77 -38.57
N THR A 117 -10.44 -0.26 -39.55
CA THR A 117 -9.21 0.47 -39.25
C THR A 117 -9.50 1.82 -38.57
N PRO A 118 -8.68 2.25 -37.59
CA PRO A 118 -8.83 3.55 -36.93
C PRO A 118 -8.79 4.73 -37.91
N ALA A 119 -8.01 4.62 -39.00
CA ALA A 119 -7.89 5.63 -40.03
C ALA A 119 -9.20 5.80 -40.82
N ALA A 120 -9.85 4.69 -41.20
CA ALA A 120 -11.16 4.73 -41.86
C ALA A 120 -12.23 5.32 -40.93
N ALA A 121 -12.23 4.92 -39.65
CA ALA A 121 -13.15 5.47 -38.66
C ALA A 121 -12.95 6.98 -38.43
N ALA A 122 -11.71 7.48 -38.48
CA ALA A 122 -11.41 8.91 -38.32
C ALA A 122 -11.82 9.76 -39.55
N ALA A 123 -11.80 9.19 -40.75
CA ALA A 123 -12.13 9.88 -42.00
C ALA A 123 -13.62 10.24 -42.12
N ASP A 124 -14.53 9.40 -41.61
CA ASP A 124 -15.98 9.60 -41.75
C ASP A 124 -16.51 10.82 -40.98
N ARG A 125 -15.91 11.19 -39.84
CA ARG A 125 -16.15 12.47 -39.15
C ARG A 125 -14.92 12.91 -38.34
N PRO A 126 -14.10 13.84 -38.87
CA PRO A 126 -12.94 14.35 -38.13
C PRO A 126 -13.40 15.12 -36.89
N GLY A 127 -12.83 14.81 -35.72
CA GLY A 127 -12.99 15.58 -34.48
C GLY A 127 -13.60 14.83 -33.29
N LEU A 128 -14.25 13.68 -33.49
CA LEU A 128 -14.70 12.85 -32.37
C LEU A 128 -13.52 12.08 -31.76
N ARG A 129 -13.44 12.10 -30.43
CA ARG A 129 -12.39 11.43 -29.65
C ARG A 129 -12.91 10.11 -29.07
N GLY A 130 -11.98 9.22 -28.71
CA GLY A 130 -12.31 7.99 -27.97
C GLY A 130 -12.96 8.28 -26.62
N PRO A 131 -13.77 7.37 -26.06
CA PRO A 131 -14.55 7.64 -24.85
C PRO A 131 -13.66 7.93 -23.66
N GLU A 132 -12.50 7.28 -23.55
CA GLU A 132 -11.53 7.48 -22.47
C GLU A 132 -11.01 8.93 -22.38
N ILE A 133 -10.84 9.60 -23.53
CA ILE A 133 -10.34 10.98 -23.60
C ILE A 133 -11.41 11.97 -23.12
N VAL A 134 -12.68 11.68 -23.40
CA VAL A 134 -13.81 12.53 -22.99
C VAL A 134 -14.19 12.25 -21.52
N LEU A 135 -14.13 10.99 -21.10
CA LEU A 135 -14.42 10.56 -19.73
C LEU A 135 -13.42 11.10 -18.71
N GLY A 136 -12.13 11.14 -19.02
CA GLY A 136 -11.10 11.59 -18.07
C GLY A 136 -11.42 12.95 -17.43
N PRO A 137 -11.65 14.03 -18.20
CA PRO A 137 -12.07 15.33 -17.66
C PRO A 137 -13.40 15.29 -16.91
N LEU A 138 -14.38 14.52 -17.38
CA LEU A 138 -15.69 14.39 -16.73
C LEU A 138 -15.58 13.75 -15.34
N LEU A 139 -14.86 12.64 -15.25
CA LEU A 139 -14.61 11.91 -14.02
C LEU A 139 -13.76 12.73 -13.04
N ARG A 140 -12.79 13.51 -13.52
CA ARG A 140 -12.03 14.45 -12.67
C ARG A 140 -12.92 15.52 -12.06
N ARG A 141 -13.85 16.10 -12.85
CA ARG A 141 -14.83 17.06 -12.30
C ARG A 141 -15.74 16.39 -11.27
N MET A 142 -16.21 15.18 -11.53
CA MET A 142 -17.01 14.41 -10.56
C MET A 142 -16.26 14.17 -9.25
N ALA A 143 -14.97 13.81 -9.32
CA ALA A 143 -14.11 13.65 -8.14
C ALA A 143 -13.93 14.94 -7.33
N SER A 144 -13.90 16.11 -8.00
CA SER A 144 -13.72 17.41 -7.37
C SER A 144 -15.04 18.08 -6.93
N GLY A 145 -16.11 17.31 -6.72
CA GLY A 145 -17.43 17.84 -6.30
C GLY A 145 -18.26 18.48 -7.42
N GLY A 146 -17.93 18.20 -8.68
CA GLY A 146 -18.69 18.62 -9.85
C GLY A 146 -19.94 17.75 -10.08
N PRO A 147 -20.26 17.37 -11.33
CA PRO A 147 -21.52 16.71 -11.66
C PRO A 147 -21.65 15.39 -10.88
N ALA A 148 -22.65 15.30 -10.00
CA ALA A 148 -22.88 14.10 -9.18
C ALA A 148 -23.30 12.88 -10.04
N ARG A 149 -23.82 13.14 -11.25
CA ARG A 149 -24.35 12.13 -12.17
C ARG A 149 -24.08 12.52 -13.62
N ILE A 150 -23.63 11.54 -14.41
CA ILE A 150 -23.49 11.66 -15.87
C ILE A 150 -24.39 10.61 -16.52
N ALA A 151 -25.28 11.01 -17.41
CA ALA A 151 -26.03 10.07 -18.23
C ALA A 151 -25.18 9.64 -19.42
N VAL A 152 -25.07 8.34 -19.67
CA VAL A 152 -24.34 7.76 -20.79
C VAL A 152 -25.34 7.15 -21.74
N ILE A 153 -25.37 7.60 -22.99
CA ILE A 153 -26.22 7.05 -24.05
C ILE A 153 -25.29 6.34 -25.03
N GLU A 154 -25.38 5.02 -25.11
CA GLU A 154 -24.60 4.20 -26.02
C GLU A 154 -25.47 3.69 -27.17
N LEU A 155 -25.05 4.00 -28.40
CA LEU A 155 -25.71 3.52 -29.62
C LEU A 155 -25.00 2.26 -30.11
N ARG A 156 -25.57 1.10 -29.80
CA ARG A 156 -25.03 -0.21 -30.18
C ARG A 156 -25.67 -0.71 -31.48
N PRO A 157 -25.06 -1.70 -32.16
CA PRO A 157 -25.63 -2.31 -33.36
C PRO A 157 -27.08 -2.79 -33.22
N ASP A 158 -27.44 -3.31 -32.04
CA ASP A 158 -28.75 -3.95 -31.81
C ASP A 158 -29.69 -3.15 -30.90
N ALA A 159 -29.16 -2.19 -30.14
CA ALA A 159 -29.92 -1.46 -29.13
C ALA A 159 -29.37 -0.06 -28.85
N VAL A 160 -30.20 0.75 -28.18
CA VAL A 160 -29.79 1.97 -27.50
C VAL A 160 -29.77 1.70 -26.01
N VAL A 161 -28.65 2.01 -25.35
CA VAL A 161 -28.47 1.79 -23.91
C VAL A 161 -28.31 3.13 -23.21
N VAL A 162 -29.08 3.37 -22.16
CA VAL A 162 -28.93 4.54 -21.28
C VAL A 162 -28.48 4.06 -19.91
N SER A 163 -27.30 4.49 -19.49
CA SER A 163 -26.71 4.19 -18.17
C SER A 163 -26.43 5.48 -17.41
N THR A 164 -26.19 5.37 -16.10
CA THR A 164 -25.77 6.53 -15.28
C THR A 164 -24.43 6.25 -14.62
N LEU A 165 -23.49 7.19 -14.71
CA LEU A 165 -22.26 7.19 -13.92
C LEU A 165 -22.48 8.03 -12.66
N THR A 166 -22.08 7.46 -11.52
CA THR A 166 -22.21 8.08 -10.19
C THR A 166 -20.90 7.97 -9.41
N THR A 167 -20.78 8.70 -8.31
CA THR A 167 -19.71 8.48 -7.32
C THR A 167 -20.09 7.29 -6.41
N GLY A 168 -19.17 6.34 -6.26
CA GLY A 168 -19.32 5.20 -5.35
C GLY A 168 -19.30 5.60 -3.87
N PHE A 169 -19.70 4.68 -2.99
CA PHE A 169 -19.64 4.87 -1.53
C PHE A 169 -18.21 5.02 -0.99
N ASP A 170 -17.23 4.55 -1.76
CA ASP A 170 -15.79 4.70 -1.56
C ASP A 170 -15.24 6.05 -2.06
N GLY A 171 -16.12 6.95 -2.52
CA GLY A 171 -15.76 8.23 -3.11
C GLY A 171 -15.17 8.13 -4.52
N GLN A 172 -15.12 6.94 -5.12
CA GLN A 172 -14.56 6.77 -6.46
C GLN A 172 -15.58 7.19 -7.53
N PRO A 173 -15.22 8.11 -8.45
CA PRO A 173 -16.13 8.50 -9.53
C PRO A 173 -16.25 7.38 -10.58
N GLY A 174 -17.36 7.42 -11.33
CA GLY A 174 -17.55 6.58 -12.51
C GLY A 174 -18.10 5.18 -12.24
N ARG A 175 -18.84 4.99 -11.13
CA ARG A 175 -19.61 3.76 -10.93
C ARG A 175 -20.80 3.73 -11.89
N LEU A 176 -20.83 2.73 -12.77
CA LEU A 176 -21.94 2.49 -13.69
C LEU A 176 -23.13 1.91 -12.91
N ALA A 177 -24.26 2.60 -12.93
CA ALA A 177 -25.53 2.15 -12.38
C ALA A 177 -26.36 1.39 -13.44
N ALA A 178 -27.49 0.82 -13.01
CA ALA A 178 -28.38 0.03 -13.86
C ALA A 178 -28.70 0.75 -15.19
N ALA A 179 -28.62 -0.01 -16.26
CA ALA A 179 -28.89 0.46 -17.61
C ALA A 179 -30.35 0.19 -17.99
N ARG A 180 -30.94 1.07 -18.79
CA ARG A 180 -32.13 0.79 -19.58
C ARG A 180 -31.71 0.56 -21.03
N GLU A 181 -32.30 -0.45 -21.65
CA GLU A 181 -31.96 -0.86 -23.00
C GLU A 181 -33.25 -0.93 -23.84
N TRP A 182 -33.19 -0.41 -25.07
CA TRP A 182 -34.26 -0.51 -26.06
C TRP A 182 -33.69 -1.15 -27.31
N ALA A 183 -34.34 -2.21 -27.79
CA ALA A 183 -33.99 -2.77 -29.07
C ALA A 183 -34.39 -1.79 -30.18
N TRP A 184 -33.65 -1.78 -31.29
CA TRP A 184 -33.99 -0.91 -32.42
C TRP A 184 -35.43 -1.04 -32.93
N PRO A 185 -36.08 -2.24 -32.98
CA PRO A 185 -37.48 -2.35 -33.37
C PRO A 185 -38.47 -1.62 -32.45
N ASP A 186 -38.14 -1.46 -31.16
CA ASP A 186 -39.00 -0.74 -30.22
C ASP A 186 -38.97 0.77 -30.46
N LEU A 187 -37.82 1.28 -30.92
CA LEU A 187 -37.62 2.70 -31.24
C LEU A 187 -38.03 3.01 -32.69
N LEU A 188 -37.86 2.05 -33.59
CA LEU A 188 -38.12 2.16 -35.03
C LEU A 188 -38.92 0.94 -35.51
N PRO A 189 -40.25 0.92 -35.30
CA PRO A 189 -41.09 -0.25 -35.59
C PRO A 189 -41.11 -0.72 -37.06
N ALA A 190 -40.69 0.15 -37.98
CA ALA A 190 -40.58 -0.17 -39.41
C ALA A 190 -39.32 -0.98 -39.76
N LEU A 191 -38.46 -1.32 -38.79
CA LEU A 191 -37.30 -2.17 -39.01
C LEU A 191 -37.68 -3.67 -39.10
N PRO A 192 -36.93 -4.47 -39.88
CA PRO A 192 -37.12 -5.91 -39.92
C PRO A 192 -36.98 -6.59 -38.55
N THR A 193 -37.76 -7.66 -38.34
CA THR A 193 -37.65 -8.54 -37.17
C THR A 193 -36.39 -9.40 -37.23
N ASP A 194 -36.00 -9.83 -38.43
CA ASP A 194 -34.74 -10.55 -38.68
C ASP A 194 -33.52 -9.67 -38.30
N PRO A 195 -32.63 -10.14 -37.41
CA PRO A 195 -31.52 -9.33 -36.89
C PRO A 195 -30.52 -8.91 -37.96
N ASP A 196 -30.20 -9.78 -38.91
CA ASP A 196 -29.18 -9.48 -39.93
C ASP A 196 -29.72 -8.48 -40.97
N ALA A 197 -30.96 -8.67 -41.43
CA ALA A 197 -31.66 -7.69 -42.27
C ALA A 197 -31.82 -6.33 -41.56
N ARG A 198 -32.08 -6.33 -40.25
CA ARG A 198 -32.17 -5.10 -39.44
C ARG A 198 -30.84 -4.37 -39.37
N ARG A 199 -29.75 -5.07 -39.04
CA ARG A 199 -28.41 -4.48 -38.99
C ARG A 199 -28.00 -3.91 -40.35
N LEU A 200 -28.27 -4.65 -41.43
CA LEU A 200 -28.06 -4.17 -42.80
C LEU A 200 -28.87 -2.91 -43.08
N ARG A 201 -30.13 -2.86 -42.65
CA ARG A 201 -30.98 -1.68 -42.81
C ARG A 201 -30.45 -0.48 -42.05
N LEU A 202 -29.91 -0.67 -40.85
CA LEU A 202 -29.27 0.39 -40.06
C LEU A 202 -27.93 0.85 -40.68
N ALA A 203 -27.15 -0.06 -41.27
CA ALA A 203 -25.84 0.22 -41.86
C ALA A 203 -25.89 0.77 -43.31
N ALA A 204 -26.88 0.36 -44.09
CA ALA A 204 -27.19 0.94 -45.40
C ALA A 204 -27.88 2.30 -45.21
N GLY A 205 -28.76 2.31 -44.22
CA GLY A 205 -29.60 3.34 -43.64
C GLY A 205 -30.98 3.52 -44.26
N LEU A 206 -31.80 4.38 -43.64
CA LEU A 206 -33.26 4.39 -43.84
C LEU A 206 -33.68 4.78 -45.26
N GLU A 207 -34.75 4.13 -45.75
CA GLU A 207 -35.66 4.77 -46.71
C GLU A 207 -36.43 5.85 -45.94
N GLU A 208 -36.71 7.01 -46.55
CA GLU A 208 -37.35 8.15 -45.85
C GLU A 208 -38.75 7.84 -45.28
N ASP A 209 -39.36 6.69 -45.62
CA ASP A 209 -40.62 6.23 -45.01
C ASP A 209 -40.45 5.80 -43.54
N ILE A 210 -39.22 5.57 -43.08
CA ILE A 210 -38.91 5.43 -41.65
C ILE A 210 -38.60 6.83 -41.13
N ALA A 211 -39.66 7.59 -40.84
CA ALA A 211 -39.50 8.80 -40.05
C ALA A 211 -38.90 8.39 -38.70
N LEU A 212 -37.77 8.98 -38.32
CA LEU A 212 -37.28 8.88 -36.95
C LEU A 212 -38.37 9.52 -36.07
N GLY A 213 -39.20 8.66 -35.47
CA GLY A 213 -40.17 9.09 -34.48
C GLY A 213 -39.46 9.80 -33.33
N PRO A 214 -40.19 10.57 -32.51
CA PRO A 214 -39.57 11.20 -31.36
C PRO A 214 -39.01 10.09 -30.47
N LEU A 215 -37.71 10.15 -30.15
CA LEU A 215 -36.99 9.20 -29.30
C LEU A 215 -37.37 9.38 -27.82
N VAL A 216 -38.67 9.60 -27.56
CA VAL A 216 -39.26 9.93 -26.27
C VAL A 216 -38.85 8.95 -25.18
N PRO A 217 -38.85 7.62 -25.39
CA PRO A 217 -38.45 6.68 -24.33
C PRO A 217 -37.01 6.90 -23.86
N VAL A 218 -36.10 7.16 -24.79
CA VAL A 218 -34.68 7.43 -24.50
C VAL A 218 -34.53 8.78 -23.79
N LEU A 219 -35.18 9.83 -24.30
CA LEU A 219 -35.14 11.16 -23.69
C LEU A 219 -35.74 11.19 -22.27
N ALA A 220 -36.86 10.48 -22.06
CA ALA A 220 -37.48 10.33 -20.75
C ALA A 220 -36.55 9.62 -19.76
N ALA A 221 -35.92 8.52 -20.19
CA ALA A 221 -34.97 7.80 -19.35
C ALA A 221 -33.73 8.64 -19.00
N VAL A 222 -33.23 9.45 -19.93
CA VAL A 222 -32.14 10.41 -19.65
C VAL A 222 -32.59 11.44 -18.61
N ALA A 223 -33.80 12.00 -18.74
CA ALA A 223 -34.33 12.95 -17.77
C ALA A 223 -34.47 12.34 -16.35
N GLU A 224 -34.89 11.07 -16.25
CA GLU A 224 -35.01 10.35 -14.98
C GLU A 224 -33.66 10.16 -14.25
N THR A 225 -32.53 10.18 -14.96
CA THR A 225 -31.21 10.08 -14.32
C THR A 225 -30.88 11.28 -13.43
N LEU A 226 -31.52 12.43 -13.69
CA LEU A 226 -31.19 13.73 -13.12
C LEU A 226 -29.72 14.12 -13.35
N ALA A 227 -29.13 13.67 -14.45
CA ALA A 227 -27.75 13.97 -14.79
C ALA A 227 -27.57 15.42 -15.22
N THR A 228 -26.46 16.02 -14.77
CA THR A 228 -26.06 17.39 -15.14
C THR A 228 -25.01 17.40 -16.25
N GLU A 229 -24.69 16.24 -16.81
CA GLU A 229 -23.80 16.04 -17.96
C GLU A 229 -24.31 14.83 -18.73
N ILE A 230 -24.22 14.86 -20.05
CA ILE A 230 -24.63 13.74 -20.91
C ILE A 230 -23.47 13.37 -21.82
N LEU A 231 -23.11 12.08 -21.83
CA LEU A 231 -22.14 11.51 -22.75
C LEU A 231 -22.86 10.64 -23.78
N LEU A 232 -22.88 11.08 -25.04
CA LEU A 232 -23.40 10.30 -26.16
C LEU A 232 -22.25 9.57 -26.86
N ILE A 233 -22.29 8.24 -26.83
CA ILE A 233 -21.32 7.34 -27.44
C ILE A 233 -21.87 6.86 -28.77
N ARG A 234 -21.21 7.29 -29.85
CA ARG A 234 -21.48 6.82 -31.20
C ARG A 234 -20.76 5.50 -31.47
N PRO A 235 -21.29 4.65 -32.35
CA PRO A 235 -20.59 3.42 -32.74
C PRO A 235 -19.26 3.75 -33.43
N ALA A 236 -18.32 2.80 -33.36
CA ALA A 236 -16.99 2.95 -33.94
C ALA A 236 -17.04 3.08 -35.47
N VAL A 237 -17.87 2.24 -36.08
CA VAL A 237 -18.17 2.22 -37.51
C VAL A 237 -19.45 3.02 -37.74
N ASP A 238 -19.41 3.96 -38.68
CA ASP A 238 -20.56 4.81 -38.94
C ASP A 238 -21.68 4.02 -39.63
N TRP A 239 -22.82 3.93 -38.96
CA TRP A 239 -24.06 3.43 -39.54
C TRP A 239 -24.97 4.65 -39.76
N PRO A 240 -25.39 4.95 -40.99
CA PRO A 240 -26.10 6.19 -41.29
C PRO A 240 -27.32 6.44 -40.39
N VAL A 241 -28.07 5.41 -40.01
CA VAL A 241 -29.24 5.57 -39.11
C VAL A 241 -28.82 5.90 -37.70
N THR A 242 -27.84 5.19 -37.15
CA THR A 242 -27.39 5.43 -35.78
C THR A 242 -26.75 6.80 -35.67
N SER A 243 -26.04 7.26 -36.70
CA SER A 243 -25.52 8.64 -36.75
C SER A 243 -26.61 9.70 -36.86
N GLN A 244 -27.66 9.46 -37.64
CA GLN A 244 -28.83 10.35 -37.68
C GLN A 244 -29.53 10.40 -36.31
N VAL A 245 -29.74 9.25 -35.68
CA VAL A 245 -30.27 9.15 -34.31
C VAL A 245 -29.40 9.90 -33.32
N ALA A 246 -28.07 9.76 -33.41
CA ALA A 246 -27.13 10.49 -32.58
C ALA A 246 -27.22 12.01 -32.79
N ASP A 247 -27.35 12.47 -34.04
CA ASP A 247 -27.52 13.89 -34.38
C ASP A 247 -28.85 14.44 -33.84
N VAL A 248 -29.94 13.68 -33.98
CA VAL A 248 -31.25 14.03 -33.41
C VAL A 248 -31.19 14.10 -31.88
N LEU A 249 -30.65 13.08 -31.22
CA LEU A 249 -30.47 13.07 -29.76
C LEU A 249 -29.62 14.25 -29.29
N ALA A 250 -28.47 14.49 -29.93
CA ALA A 250 -27.62 15.63 -29.58
C ALA A 250 -28.35 16.97 -29.77
N GLY A 251 -29.15 17.10 -30.82
CA GLY A 251 -29.96 18.29 -31.10
C GLY A 251 -31.11 18.49 -30.11
N GLU A 252 -31.85 17.44 -29.76
CA GLU A 252 -32.95 17.49 -28.79
C GLU A 252 -32.42 17.78 -27.37
N LEU A 253 -31.38 17.07 -26.94
CA LEU A 253 -30.75 17.27 -25.64
C LEU A 253 -30.11 18.67 -25.54
N GLY A 254 -29.54 19.16 -26.64
CA GLY A 254 -29.03 20.53 -26.74
C GLY A 254 -30.10 21.63 -26.85
N ARG A 255 -31.31 21.31 -27.33
CA ARG A 255 -32.44 22.26 -27.39
C ARG A 255 -33.19 22.35 -26.06
N ALA A 256 -33.39 21.21 -25.39
CA ALA A 256 -33.85 21.16 -24.00
C ALA A 256 -32.94 21.99 -23.08
N ALA A 257 -31.69 22.24 -23.50
CA ALA A 257 -30.73 23.04 -22.78
C ALA A 257 -30.93 24.58 -22.85
N GLY A 258 -31.59 25.14 -23.88
CA GLY A 258 -32.04 26.55 -23.95
C GLY A 258 -31.01 27.69 -23.69
N PRO A 259 -31.37 28.98 -23.94
CA PRO A 259 -30.44 30.12 -23.82
C PRO A 259 -30.25 30.65 -22.38
N ARG A 260 -30.83 30.02 -21.35
CA ARG A 260 -30.63 30.39 -19.94
C ARG A 260 -29.45 29.62 -19.36
N ARG A 261 -28.24 30.07 -19.67
CA ARG A 261 -26.95 29.57 -19.13
C ARG A 261 -26.71 29.85 -17.63
N ALA A 262 -27.75 30.16 -16.86
CA ALA A 262 -27.64 30.37 -15.43
C ALA A 262 -27.90 29.03 -14.73
N ASP A 263 -26.83 28.29 -14.49
CA ASP A 263 -26.66 27.24 -13.48
C ASP A 263 -27.63 26.04 -13.53
N GLY A 264 -27.29 24.99 -14.29
CA GLY A 264 -27.87 23.65 -14.06
C GLY A 264 -28.21 22.79 -15.27
N VAL A 265 -27.91 23.22 -16.49
CA VAL A 265 -28.28 22.48 -17.71
C VAL A 265 -27.18 21.52 -18.16
N PRO A 266 -27.51 20.26 -18.54
CA PRO A 266 -26.50 19.28 -18.92
C PRO A 266 -25.78 19.61 -20.24
N ALA A 267 -24.46 19.66 -20.21
CA ALA A 267 -23.67 19.72 -21.43
C ALA A 267 -23.65 18.34 -22.11
N VAL A 268 -23.88 18.33 -23.42
CA VAL A 268 -23.84 17.11 -24.23
C VAL A 268 -22.44 16.95 -24.83
N GLN A 269 -21.70 15.99 -24.31
CA GLN A 269 -20.41 15.55 -24.84
C GLN A 269 -20.63 14.38 -25.79
N GLN A 270 -19.84 14.33 -26.87
CA GLN A 270 -19.89 13.23 -27.83
C GLN A 270 -18.55 12.51 -27.87
N ALA A 271 -18.60 11.18 -27.83
CA ALA A 271 -17.46 10.31 -28.03
C ALA A 271 -17.77 9.26 -29.10
N ARG A 272 -16.71 8.70 -29.68
CA ARG A 272 -16.82 7.57 -30.60
C ARG A 272 -16.29 6.32 -29.90
N ALA A 273 -17.07 5.25 -29.88
CA ALA A 273 -16.61 3.95 -29.39
C ALA A 273 -15.40 3.46 -30.19
N ARG A 274 -14.58 2.60 -29.59
CA ARG A 274 -13.49 1.93 -30.30
C ARG A 274 -14.02 0.65 -30.95
N PRO A 275 -13.54 0.26 -32.14
CA PRO A 275 -13.97 -0.97 -32.78
C PRO A 275 -13.71 -2.17 -31.85
N ARG A 276 -14.73 -3.01 -31.64
CA ARG A 276 -14.64 -4.26 -30.85
C ARG A 276 -14.23 -4.09 -29.38
N GLU A 277 -14.36 -2.89 -28.82
CA GLU A 277 -14.05 -2.62 -27.41
C GLU A 277 -15.31 -2.14 -26.66
N PRO A 278 -15.76 -2.86 -25.62
CA PRO A 278 -16.89 -2.44 -24.81
C PRO A 278 -16.63 -1.11 -24.10
N PHE A 279 -17.68 -0.31 -23.90
CA PHE A 279 -17.58 0.95 -23.16
C PHE A 279 -16.97 0.78 -21.76
N ALA A 280 -17.27 -0.33 -21.08
CA ALA A 280 -16.73 -0.63 -19.76
C ALA A 280 -15.19 -0.63 -19.73
N THR A 281 -14.54 -1.07 -20.80
CA THR A 281 -13.06 -1.07 -20.91
C THR A 281 -12.52 0.35 -21.00
N ALA A 282 -13.15 1.21 -21.81
CA ALA A 282 -12.78 2.63 -21.91
C ALA A 282 -13.03 3.40 -20.61
N LEU A 283 -14.11 3.07 -19.89
CA LEU A 283 -14.41 3.61 -18.56
C LEU A 283 -13.33 3.22 -17.54
N GLU A 284 -12.95 1.94 -17.48
CA GLU A 284 -11.88 1.50 -16.59
C GLU A 284 -10.53 2.14 -16.97
N ALA A 285 -10.22 2.27 -18.26
CA ALA A 285 -9.02 2.98 -18.71
C ALA A 285 -9.02 4.45 -18.25
N ALA A 286 -10.15 5.15 -18.36
CA ALA A 286 -10.28 6.52 -17.89
C ALA A 286 -10.16 6.63 -16.36
N ARG A 287 -10.75 5.69 -15.61
CA ARG A 287 -10.66 5.64 -14.13
C ARG A 287 -9.23 5.46 -13.64
N ARG A 288 -8.41 4.64 -14.33
CA ARG A 288 -6.99 4.44 -13.99
C ARG A 288 -6.17 5.74 -14.08
N GLN A 289 -6.58 6.68 -14.92
CA GLN A 289 -5.89 7.97 -15.11
C GLN A 289 -6.34 9.06 -14.14
N LEU A 290 -7.22 8.74 -13.19
CA LEU A 290 -7.68 9.72 -12.21
C LEU A 290 -6.63 9.95 -11.13
N PRO A 291 -6.49 11.20 -10.64
CA PRO A 291 -5.68 11.47 -9.47
C PRO A 291 -6.29 10.80 -8.24
N LEU A 292 -5.43 10.32 -7.34
CA LEU A 292 -5.88 9.84 -6.04
C LEU A 292 -6.56 10.96 -5.26
N ALA A 293 -7.83 10.76 -4.89
CA ALA A 293 -8.56 11.72 -4.05
C ALA A 293 -7.98 11.80 -2.62
N VAL A 294 -7.49 10.66 -2.10
CA VAL A 294 -6.86 10.53 -0.78
C VAL A 294 -5.57 9.74 -0.91
N GLY A 295 -4.62 9.98 0.00
CA GLY A 295 -3.35 9.26 0.01
C GLY A 295 -3.52 7.81 0.44
N TYR A 296 -2.66 6.94 -0.07
CA TYR A 296 -2.58 5.52 0.29
C TYR A 296 -1.36 5.27 1.16
N GLY A 297 -1.55 4.54 2.26
CA GLY A 297 -0.49 4.24 3.21
C GLY A 297 -0.45 2.76 3.60
N LEU A 298 0.76 2.25 3.78
CA LEU A 298 1.00 0.93 4.38
C LEU A 298 0.79 1.04 5.88
N VAL A 299 -0.05 0.17 6.44
CA VAL A 299 -0.23 0.05 7.89
C VAL A 299 1.02 -0.57 8.50
N VAL A 300 1.55 0.08 9.52
CA VAL A 300 2.67 -0.42 10.33
C VAL A 300 2.33 -0.30 11.82
N ALA A 301 2.93 -1.16 12.63
CA ALA A 301 2.87 -1.10 14.06
C ALA A 301 4.03 -0.26 14.63
N ASP A 302 3.70 0.74 15.42
CA ASP A 302 4.61 1.54 16.23
C ASP A 302 4.53 1.03 17.67
N VAL A 303 5.67 0.60 18.23
CA VAL A 303 5.73 0.00 19.57
C VAL A 303 6.45 0.96 20.48
N ASP A 304 5.73 1.47 21.47
CA ASP A 304 6.31 2.36 22.47
C ASP A 304 7.35 1.59 23.31
N ARG A 305 8.59 2.08 23.34
CA ARG A 305 9.72 1.38 23.97
C ARG A 305 9.58 1.23 25.50
N VAL A 306 8.75 2.04 26.14
CA VAL A 306 8.61 2.07 27.61
C VAL A 306 7.41 1.23 28.05
N THR A 307 6.24 1.51 27.49
CA THR A 307 4.98 0.86 27.82
C THR A 307 4.75 -0.45 27.07
N ARG A 308 5.55 -0.69 26.02
CA ARG A 308 5.37 -1.76 25.04
C ARG A 308 4.03 -1.69 24.30
N GLY A 309 3.29 -0.58 24.44
CA GLY A 309 2.01 -0.37 23.80
C GLY A 309 2.15 -0.38 22.29
N VAL A 310 1.29 -1.15 21.61
CA VAL A 310 1.22 -1.17 20.15
C VAL A 310 0.22 -0.12 19.68
N ARG A 311 0.68 0.80 18.85
CA ARG A 311 -0.16 1.74 18.12
C ARG A 311 -0.02 1.46 16.63
N LEU A 312 -1.13 1.37 15.91
CA LEU A 312 -1.09 1.31 14.46
C LEU A 312 -0.98 2.71 13.89
N THR A 313 -0.11 2.88 12.90
CA THR A 313 0.03 4.11 12.12
C THR A 313 0.20 3.74 10.64
N THR A 314 0.30 4.73 9.77
CA THR A 314 0.50 4.48 8.33
C THR A 314 1.78 5.13 7.82
N ARG A 315 2.41 4.47 6.86
CA ARG A 315 3.51 5.02 6.08
C ARG A 315 3.00 5.33 4.68
N MET A 316 3.03 6.61 4.29
CA MET A 316 2.56 7.06 2.99
C MET A 316 3.30 6.34 1.85
N LEU A 317 2.54 5.72 0.95
CA LEU A 317 3.04 5.13 -0.29
C LEU A 317 2.80 6.08 -1.45
N PHE A 318 1.56 6.57 -1.59
CA PHE A 318 1.14 7.44 -2.68
C PHE A 318 0.35 8.63 -2.12
N PRO A 319 0.85 9.87 -2.21
CA PRO A 319 0.12 11.03 -1.70
C PRO A 319 -1.17 11.31 -2.52
N PRO A 320 -2.12 12.07 -1.96
CA PRO A 320 -3.24 12.62 -2.73
C PRO A 320 -2.73 13.35 -3.98
N GLY A 321 -3.47 13.25 -5.09
CA GLY A 321 -3.08 13.84 -6.37
C GLY A 321 -2.15 12.98 -7.22
N THR A 322 -1.65 11.85 -6.72
CA THR A 322 -0.84 10.92 -7.52
C THR A 322 -1.64 10.42 -8.72
N VAL A 323 -1.07 10.49 -9.92
CA VAL A 323 -1.67 10.07 -11.20
C VAL A 323 -0.76 9.08 -11.92
N ILE A 324 -1.32 8.25 -12.79
CA ILE A 324 -0.55 7.50 -13.79
C ILE A 324 -0.15 8.48 -14.91
N ALA A 325 1.14 8.76 -15.03
CA ALA A 325 1.70 9.58 -16.10
C ALA A 325 2.27 8.68 -17.21
N ASP A 326 2.01 9.05 -18.47
CA ASP A 326 2.60 8.41 -19.66
C ASP A 326 2.43 6.87 -19.73
N GLY A 327 1.34 6.36 -19.14
CA GLY A 327 1.03 4.93 -19.11
C GLY A 327 1.94 4.10 -18.18
N GLN A 328 2.84 4.73 -17.42
CA GLN A 328 3.69 4.07 -16.44
C GLN A 328 3.08 4.23 -15.03
N PRO A 329 2.74 3.14 -14.34
CA PRO A 329 2.20 3.22 -12.99
C PRO A 329 3.28 3.76 -12.04
N PRO A 330 3.00 4.78 -11.21
CA PRO A 330 3.96 5.27 -10.25
C PRO A 330 4.25 4.17 -9.22
N THR A 331 5.51 4.09 -8.81
CA THR A 331 5.97 3.09 -7.85
C THR A 331 6.40 3.72 -6.55
N ALA A 332 6.12 3.04 -5.44
CA ALA A 332 6.57 3.41 -4.11
C ALA A 332 7.45 2.30 -3.54
N GLU A 333 8.48 2.69 -2.79
CA GLU A 333 9.39 1.77 -2.12
C GLU A 333 9.49 2.14 -0.64
N ILE A 334 9.42 1.15 0.23
CA ILE A 334 9.56 1.34 1.68
C ILE A 334 10.26 0.13 2.30
N THR A 335 11.06 0.39 3.32
CA THR A 335 11.62 -0.64 4.18
C THR A 335 10.87 -0.66 5.51
N VAL A 336 10.47 -1.85 5.92
CA VAL A 336 9.82 -2.10 7.21
C VAL A 336 10.56 -3.21 7.95
N SER A 337 10.48 -3.25 9.27
CA SER A 337 11.14 -4.31 10.06
C SER A 337 10.15 -5.42 10.41
N VAL A 338 10.59 -6.67 10.28
CA VAL A 338 9.76 -7.85 10.58
C VAL A 338 9.78 -8.10 12.10
N PRO A 339 8.61 -8.24 12.75
CA PRO A 339 8.55 -8.53 14.18
C PRO A 339 9.34 -9.81 14.55
N ALA A 340 10.08 -9.78 15.66
CA ALA A 340 10.74 -10.96 16.23
C ALA A 340 9.77 -12.13 16.51
N ALA A 341 8.59 -11.83 17.05
CA ALA A 341 7.47 -12.77 17.17
C ALA A 341 6.45 -12.41 16.09
N THR A 342 6.59 -13.00 14.91
CA THR A 342 5.67 -12.85 13.78
C THR A 342 4.94 -14.18 13.53
N PRO A 343 3.68 -14.16 13.07
CA PRO A 343 3.10 -15.36 12.46
C PRO A 343 3.91 -15.81 11.21
N PRO A 344 3.67 -17.04 10.69
CA PRO A 344 4.36 -17.55 9.50
C PRO A 344 4.30 -16.64 8.28
N GLU A 345 3.23 -15.84 8.18
CA GLU A 345 3.07 -14.82 7.14
C GLU A 345 2.67 -13.49 7.76
N LEU A 346 3.37 -12.44 7.35
CA LEU A 346 3.15 -11.05 7.73
C LEU A 346 2.08 -10.42 6.83
N ALA A 347 1.13 -9.69 7.41
CA ALA A 347 0.11 -8.96 6.67
C ALA A 347 0.64 -7.57 6.23
N LEU A 348 0.49 -7.27 4.95
CA LEU A 348 0.81 -5.99 4.33
C LEU A 348 -0.50 -5.30 3.92
N VAL A 349 -1.01 -4.43 4.79
CA VAL A 349 -2.31 -3.78 4.59
C VAL A 349 -2.10 -2.38 4.04
N ILE A 350 -2.73 -2.08 2.91
CA ILE A 350 -2.74 -0.72 2.36
C ILE A 350 -4.12 -0.11 2.56
N VAL A 351 -4.18 1.04 3.21
CA VAL A 351 -5.42 1.75 3.52
C VAL A 351 -5.48 3.10 2.81
N ALA A 352 -6.69 3.57 2.57
CA ALA A 352 -6.96 4.92 2.09
C ALA A 352 -7.11 5.91 3.26
N GLY A 353 -6.52 7.10 3.12
CA GLY A 353 -6.72 8.21 4.07
C GLY A 353 -5.87 8.16 5.35
N GLY A 354 -4.81 7.36 5.37
CA GLY A 354 -3.97 7.12 6.56
C GLY A 354 -3.15 8.31 7.07
N VAL A 355 -2.94 9.35 6.25
CA VAL A 355 -2.20 10.56 6.68
C VAL A 355 -2.89 11.78 6.07
N ALA A 356 -3.49 12.63 6.91
CA ALA A 356 -3.90 13.96 6.46
C ALA A 356 -2.62 14.76 6.16
N GLY A 357 -2.37 15.01 4.88
CA GLY A 357 -1.31 15.90 4.43
C GLY A 357 -1.53 17.33 4.97
N ALA A 358 -0.43 18.04 5.17
CA ALA A 358 -0.36 19.42 5.63
C ALA A 358 -1.41 20.32 4.93
N GLY A 359 -2.47 20.69 5.65
CA GLY A 359 -3.53 21.58 5.14
C GLY A 359 -4.91 21.38 5.77
N GLY A 360 -5.18 20.24 6.40
CA GLY A 360 -6.39 20.02 7.21
C GLY A 360 -6.06 20.07 8.70
N VAL A 361 -6.96 20.67 9.50
CA VAL A 361 -6.88 20.86 10.95
C VAL A 361 -6.08 19.76 11.66
N ALA A 362 -5.01 20.15 12.36
CA ALA A 362 -4.16 19.24 13.10
C ALA A 362 -4.98 18.45 14.13
N GLY A 363 -4.73 17.14 14.21
CA GLY A 363 -4.78 16.44 15.49
C GLY A 363 -5.71 15.24 15.59
N ALA A 364 -5.49 14.21 14.77
CA ALA A 364 -5.51 12.79 15.15
C ALA A 364 -5.64 11.95 13.87
N GLU A 365 -4.74 10.98 13.66
CA GLU A 365 -5.05 9.90 12.70
C GLU A 365 -6.38 9.25 13.15
N PRO A 366 -7.32 9.00 12.22
CA PRO A 366 -8.56 8.31 12.57
C PRO A 366 -8.22 6.97 13.23
N HIS A 367 -9.02 6.58 14.24
CA HIS A 367 -8.85 5.29 14.92
C HIS A 367 -8.79 4.16 13.87
N PRO A 368 -7.93 3.13 14.02
CA PRO A 368 -7.76 2.08 13.02
C PRO A 368 -9.06 1.42 12.54
N ASP A 369 -10.10 1.36 13.39
CA ASP A 369 -11.43 0.84 13.04
C ASP A 369 -12.12 1.61 11.90
N GLY A 370 -11.74 2.89 11.70
CA GLY A 370 -12.27 3.75 10.64
C GLY A 370 -11.47 3.71 9.33
N TRP A 371 -10.38 2.93 9.27
CA TRP A 371 -9.59 2.83 8.05
C TRP A 371 -10.30 1.97 7.00
N ALA A 372 -10.16 2.37 5.73
CA ALA A 372 -10.70 1.64 4.58
C ALA A 372 -9.55 0.88 3.86
N PRO A 373 -9.43 -0.45 4.04
CA PRO A 373 -8.43 -1.24 3.35
C PRO A 373 -8.70 -1.26 1.84
N ILE A 374 -7.66 -0.97 1.07
CA ILE A 374 -7.64 -1.08 -0.39
C ILE A 374 -7.19 -2.47 -0.82
N THR A 375 -6.13 -2.98 -0.20
CA THR A 375 -5.59 -4.31 -0.48
C THR A 375 -4.84 -4.86 0.71
N VAL A 376 -4.84 -6.19 0.85
CA VAL A 376 -4.10 -6.91 1.88
C VAL A 376 -3.26 -7.99 1.19
N GLY A 377 -1.95 -7.87 1.34
CA GLY A 377 -0.97 -8.85 0.89
C GLY A 377 -0.43 -9.66 2.06
N TRP A 378 0.02 -10.88 1.79
CA TRP A 378 0.60 -11.77 2.80
C TRP A 378 1.93 -12.32 2.31
N VAL A 379 2.93 -12.28 3.19
CA VAL A 379 4.31 -12.59 2.82
C VAL A 379 5.00 -13.40 3.92
N ALA A 380 5.67 -14.48 3.54
CA ALA A 380 6.59 -15.17 4.44
C ALA A 380 7.81 -14.27 4.66
N ALA A 381 8.14 -14.00 5.93
CA ALA A 381 9.19 -13.06 6.28
C ALA A 381 10.07 -13.63 7.39
N THR A 382 11.38 -13.42 7.27
CA THR A 382 12.34 -13.83 8.30
C THR A 382 12.19 -12.90 9.51
N PRO A 383 11.92 -13.42 10.72
CA PRO A 383 11.83 -12.59 11.92
C PRO A 383 13.08 -11.72 12.12
N ARG A 384 12.90 -10.48 12.60
CA ARG A 384 13.97 -9.48 12.83
C ARG A 384 14.72 -9.00 11.58
N ALA A 385 14.33 -9.45 10.38
CA ALA A 385 14.90 -8.91 9.15
C ALA A 385 14.22 -7.59 8.75
N ASP A 386 14.93 -6.77 8.00
CA ASP A 386 14.31 -5.69 7.25
C ASP A 386 13.74 -6.23 5.94
N LEU A 387 12.49 -5.87 5.67
CA LEU A 387 11.75 -6.24 4.48
C LEU A 387 11.58 -5.02 3.59
N ARG A 388 12.26 -5.06 2.43
CA ARG A 388 12.08 -4.07 1.36
C ARG A 388 10.82 -4.40 0.57
N LEU A 389 9.92 -3.44 0.49
CA LEU A 389 8.63 -3.57 -0.19
C LEU A 389 8.56 -2.58 -1.35
N ARG A 390 8.08 -3.05 -2.49
CA ARG A 390 7.86 -2.22 -3.67
C ARG A 390 6.43 -2.39 -4.19
N PHE A 391 5.78 -1.28 -4.50
CA PHE A 391 4.37 -1.22 -4.90
C PHE A 391 4.23 -0.44 -6.20
N ALA A 392 3.21 -0.76 -6.99
CA ALA A 392 2.76 0.01 -8.14
C ALA A 392 1.31 0.43 -7.97
N LEU A 393 1.01 1.69 -8.26
CA LEU A 393 -0.36 2.19 -8.33
C LEU A 393 -0.88 2.00 -9.76
N ASP A 394 -1.70 0.97 -9.97
CA ASP A 394 -2.34 0.70 -11.27
C ASP A 394 -3.63 1.53 -11.48
N GLY A 395 -4.03 2.31 -10.47
CA GLY A 395 -5.11 3.29 -10.49
C GLY A 395 -5.73 3.48 -9.09
N PRO A 396 -6.69 4.40 -8.93
CA PRO A 396 -7.43 4.52 -7.68
C PRO A 396 -8.07 3.18 -7.27
N GLY A 397 -7.88 2.78 -6.02
CA GLY A 397 -8.34 1.51 -5.46
C GLY A 397 -7.57 0.27 -5.94
N ARG A 398 -6.50 0.44 -6.73
CA ARG A 398 -5.76 -0.65 -7.37
C ARG A 398 -4.27 -0.50 -7.13
N ILE A 399 -3.75 -1.31 -6.22
CA ILE A 399 -2.33 -1.38 -5.91
C ILE A 399 -1.84 -2.79 -6.13
N ARG A 400 -0.69 -2.91 -6.79
CA ARG A 400 -0.02 -4.18 -7.03
C ARG A 400 1.29 -4.23 -6.26
N PHE A 401 1.51 -5.35 -5.59
CA PHE A 401 2.78 -5.66 -4.95
C PHE A 401 3.78 -6.08 -6.03
N LEU A 402 4.94 -5.42 -6.08
CA LEU A 402 6.02 -5.76 -7.00
C LEU A 402 7.09 -6.60 -6.30
N GLU A 403 7.45 -6.24 -5.07
CA GLU A 403 8.46 -6.94 -4.28
C GLU A 403 8.08 -7.02 -2.78
N PRO A 404 8.44 -8.13 -2.10
CA PRO A 404 9.02 -9.36 -2.66
C PRO A 404 8.04 -10.13 -3.57
N ALA A 405 8.59 -11.00 -4.41
CA ALA A 405 7.77 -11.91 -5.21
C ALA A 405 7.01 -12.91 -4.30
N GLY A 406 5.85 -13.39 -4.76
CA GLY A 406 5.06 -14.40 -4.05
C GLY A 406 4.10 -13.86 -2.99
N ILE A 407 3.90 -12.54 -2.91
CA ILE A 407 2.88 -11.94 -2.04
C ILE A 407 1.49 -12.43 -2.47
N ARG A 408 0.78 -13.09 -1.54
CA ARG A 408 -0.58 -13.58 -1.77
C ARG A 408 -1.58 -12.49 -1.43
N VAL A 409 -2.34 -12.04 -2.43
CA VAL A 409 -3.39 -11.04 -2.22
C VAL A 409 -4.69 -11.75 -1.90
N HIS A 410 -5.16 -11.59 -0.66
CA HIS A 410 -6.50 -11.96 -0.25
C HIS A 410 -6.92 -11.02 0.86
N ASN A 411 -8.16 -10.56 0.82
CA ASN A 411 -8.67 -9.57 1.76
C ASN A 411 -9.32 -10.31 2.94
N PRO A 412 -8.61 -10.59 4.06
CA PRO A 412 -9.32 -10.88 5.31
C PRO A 412 -10.20 -9.66 5.61
N GLY A 413 -11.30 -9.84 6.35
CA GLY A 413 -11.94 -8.67 6.92
C GLY A 413 -10.93 -7.94 7.83
N TRP A 414 -10.88 -6.62 7.70
CA TRP A 414 -10.01 -5.75 8.50
C TRP A 414 -10.26 -5.85 10.01
N PRO A 415 -11.52 -5.95 10.48
CA PRO A 415 -11.80 -6.18 11.90
C PRO A 415 -11.14 -7.45 12.46
N GLU A 416 -11.11 -8.54 11.69
CA GLU A 416 -10.51 -9.81 12.09
C GLU A 416 -8.99 -9.70 12.21
N LEU A 417 -8.35 -8.92 11.33
CA LEU A 417 -6.92 -8.66 11.42
C LEU A 417 -6.59 -7.75 12.62
N LEU A 418 -7.39 -6.70 12.85
CA LEU A 418 -7.24 -5.80 14.00
C LEU A 418 -7.39 -6.55 15.33
N ALA A 419 -8.34 -7.48 15.43
CA ALA A 419 -8.53 -8.30 16.62
C ALA A 419 -7.31 -9.19 16.97
N ARG A 420 -6.42 -9.45 16.00
CA ARG A 420 -5.17 -10.21 16.20
C ARG A 420 -3.98 -9.32 16.58
N VAL A 421 -4.12 -8.01 16.53
CA VAL A 421 -3.05 -7.09 16.94
C VAL A 421 -3.02 -7.03 18.48
N PRO A 422 -1.91 -7.44 19.12
CA PRO A 422 -1.83 -7.40 20.57
C PRO A 422 -1.73 -5.96 21.06
N ARG A 423 -2.27 -5.67 22.25
CA ARG A 423 -2.17 -4.33 22.87
C ARG A 423 -0.74 -3.98 23.29
N ARG A 424 0.08 -5.00 23.56
CA ARG A 424 1.50 -4.88 23.90
C ARG A 424 2.30 -5.89 23.12
N TYR A 425 3.52 -5.53 22.72
CA TYR A 425 4.38 -6.40 21.92
C TYR A 425 5.83 -6.39 22.42
N GLY A 426 6.49 -7.55 22.35
CA GLY A 426 7.87 -7.79 22.80
C GLY A 426 8.02 -7.98 24.31
N ALA A 427 9.26 -8.07 24.77
CA ALA A 427 9.56 -8.33 26.18
C ALA A 427 9.40 -7.07 27.04
N ASP A 428 9.13 -7.27 28.33
CA ASP A 428 9.11 -6.17 29.30
C ASP A 428 10.50 -5.52 29.41
N PRO A 429 10.59 -4.19 29.60
CA PRO A 429 11.87 -3.51 29.74
C PRO A 429 12.69 -4.04 30.93
N VAL A 430 14.00 -4.20 30.75
CA VAL A 430 14.93 -4.63 31.82
C VAL A 430 16.12 -3.69 31.94
N ASP A 431 16.38 -3.17 33.12
CA ASP A 431 17.60 -2.41 33.43
C ASP A 431 18.59 -3.31 34.19
N VAL A 432 19.78 -3.50 33.63
CA VAL A 432 20.86 -4.29 34.22
C VAL A 432 22.01 -3.36 34.58
N VAL A 433 22.39 -3.32 35.86
CA VAL A 433 23.53 -2.55 36.36
C VAL A 433 24.60 -3.52 36.82
N CYS A 434 25.80 -3.42 36.26
CA CYS A 434 26.96 -4.23 36.63
C CYS A 434 27.97 -3.38 37.39
N LEU A 435 28.30 -3.74 38.63
CA LEU A 435 29.35 -3.13 39.43
C LEU A 435 30.60 -4.00 39.33
N VAL A 436 31.72 -3.44 38.88
CA VAL A 436 32.95 -4.20 38.58
C VAL A 436 34.13 -3.61 39.34
N GLU A 437 34.80 -4.43 40.14
CA GLU A 437 36.04 -4.04 40.80
C GLU A 437 37.19 -3.99 39.80
N MET A 438 37.80 -2.81 39.67
CA MET A 438 38.82 -2.54 38.67
C MET A 438 40.25 -2.62 39.19
N ALA A 439 40.42 -2.68 40.51
CA ALA A 439 41.72 -2.85 41.14
C ALA A 439 42.10 -4.34 41.26
N GLY A 440 43.39 -4.63 41.11
CA GLY A 440 43.95 -5.98 41.20
C GLY A 440 44.96 -6.28 40.09
N THR A 441 45.31 -7.55 39.91
CA THR A 441 46.15 -7.93 38.78
C THR A 441 45.41 -7.72 37.46
N ALA A 442 46.15 -7.44 36.38
CA ALA A 442 45.54 -7.30 35.05
C ALA A 442 44.71 -8.53 34.66
N GLN A 443 45.18 -9.73 35.03
CA GLN A 443 44.47 -10.97 34.74
C GLN A 443 43.13 -11.05 35.47
N ASP A 444 43.07 -10.68 36.75
CA ASP A 444 41.84 -10.76 37.54
C ASP A 444 40.80 -9.75 37.05
N VAL A 445 41.22 -8.52 36.77
CA VAL A 445 40.33 -7.48 36.23
C VAL A 445 39.79 -7.87 34.87
N LEU A 446 40.64 -8.42 33.98
CA LEU A 446 40.21 -8.93 32.68
C LEU A 446 39.21 -10.09 32.81
N ARG A 447 39.35 -10.98 33.80
CA ARG A 447 38.33 -12.03 34.05
C ARG A 447 36.99 -11.43 34.47
N ARG A 448 36.99 -10.42 35.36
CA ARG A 448 35.76 -9.75 35.82
C ARG A 448 35.05 -9.01 34.69
N LEU A 449 35.81 -8.25 33.90
CA LEU A 449 35.29 -7.57 32.71
C LEU A 449 34.81 -8.56 31.65
N GLY A 450 35.53 -9.67 31.46
CA GLY A 450 35.18 -10.74 30.53
C GLY A 450 33.80 -11.33 30.85
N LEU A 451 33.54 -11.64 32.12
CA LEU A 451 32.22 -12.13 32.55
C LEU A 451 31.08 -11.14 32.24
N VAL A 452 31.32 -9.84 32.44
CA VAL A 452 30.33 -8.80 32.13
C VAL A 452 30.13 -8.65 30.62
N ASP A 453 31.20 -8.66 29.82
CA ASP A 453 31.10 -8.64 28.35
C ASP A 453 30.34 -9.87 27.82
N ASP A 454 30.63 -11.06 28.37
CA ASP A 454 29.98 -12.31 28.02
C ASP A 454 28.49 -12.30 28.39
N LEU A 455 28.12 -11.75 29.56
CA LEU A 455 26.72 -11.56 29.95
C LEU A 455 25.99 -10.64 28.96
N ILE A 456 26.60 -9.51 28.59
CA ILE A 456 25.98 -8.59 27.64
C ILE A 456 25.89 -9.24 26.25
N ALA A 457 26.92 -9.97 25.82
CA ALA A 457 26.94 -10.70 24.57
C ALA A 457 25.82 -11.75 24.51
N LEU A 458 25.65 -12.52 25.59
CA LEU A 458 24.59 -13.52 25.72
C LEU A 458 23.20 -12.88 25.62
N VAL A 459 22.96 -11.77 26.31
CA VAL A 459 21.67 -11.06 26.23
C VAL A 459 21.43 -10.51 24.82
N VAL A 460 22.44 -9.95 24.16
CA VAL A 460 22.32 -9.47 22.77
C VAL A 460 21.96 -10.61 21.81
N ALA A 461 22.51 -11.80 22.02
CA ALA A 461 22.27 -12.96 21.16
C ALA A 461 20.91 -13.64 21.44
N GLU A 462 20.60 -13.88 22.72
CA GLU A 462 19.54 -14.80 23.13
C GLU A 462 18.28 -14.09 23.65
N HIS A 463 18.34 -12.82 24.04
CA HIS A 463 17.16 -12.13 24.57
C HIS A 463 16.11 -11.95 23.46
N PRO A 464 14.84 -12.31 23.69
CA PRO A 464 13.80 -12.23 22.66
C PRO A 464 13.56 -10.80 22.11
N ASP A 465 13.91 -9.79 22.90
CA ASP A 465 13.94 -8.40 22.48
C ASP A 465 15.14 -7.68 23.14
N ALA A 466 16.33 -7.80 22.55
CA ALA A 466 17.57 -7.25 23.13
C ALA A 466 17.50 -5.72 23.38
N ASP A 467 16.71 -4.99 22.59
CA ASP A 467 16.52 -3.54 22.74
C ASP A 467 15.66 -3.18 23.98
N ALA A 468 14.92 -4.14 24.53
CA ALA A 468 14.23 -3.96 25.80
C ALA A 468 15.23 -3.91 26.98
N VAL A 469 16.44 -4.45 26.82
CA VAL A 469 17.46 -4.51 27.87
C VAL A 469 18.43 -3.33 27.75
N ARG A 470 18.62 -2.64 28.87
CA ARG A 470 19.51 -1.48 28.98
C ARG A 470 20.57 -1.77 30.03
N PHE A 471 21.83 -1.56 29.67
CA PHE A 471 22.96 -1.84 30.53
C PHE A 471 23.60 -0.56 31.05
N VAL A 472 24.02 -0.58 32.31
CA VAL A 472 24.98 0.35 32.91
C VAL A 472 26.10 -0.47 33.52
N VAL A 473 27.36 -0.13 33.24
CA VAL A 473 28.50 -0.74 33.91
C VAL A 473 29.23 0.34 34.71
N LEU A 474 29.41 0.09 35.99
CA LEU A 474 30.10 0.93 36.96
C LEU A 474 31.39 0.22 37.37
N GLY A 475 32.52 0.67 36.85
CA GLY A 475 33.84 0.21 37.27
C GLY A 475 34.31 1.05 38.44
N TYR A 476 34.71 0.44 39.55
CA TYR A 476 35.23 1.20 40.70
C TYR A 476 36.70 0.86 40.96
N ASP A 477 37.50 1.93 41.04
CA ASP A 477 38.94 1.95 41.34
C ASP A 477 39.16 2.17 42.83
N ASP A 478 40.33 1.87 43.38
CA ASP A 478 40.57 2.02 44.83
C ASP A 478 40.59 3.48 45.30
N HIS A 479 40.27 3.69 46.58
CA HIS A 479 40.47 5.00 47.23
C HIS A 479 41.95 5.39 47.30
N ASP A 480 42.25 6.62 46.93
CA ASP A 480 43.56 7.24 47.16
C ASP A 480 43.59 7.95 48.53
N TYR A 481 43.84 7.19 49.58
CA TYR A 481 43.94 7.72 50.95
C TYR A 481 45.15 8.65 51.17
N LEU A 482 46.17 8.57 50.31
CA LEU A 482 47.41 9.32 50.46
C LEU A 482 47.47 10.57 49.57
N GLY A 483 46.49 10.78 48.68
CA GLY A 483 46.50 11.85 47.70
C GLY A 483 47.67 11.74 46.72
N GLN A 484 48.18 10.53 46.47
CA GLN A 484 49.32 10.27 45.58
C GLN A 484 48.91 10.00 44.12
N GLY A 485 47.62 10.06 43.82
CA GLY A 485 47.08 9.91 42.48
C GLY A 485 47.61 10.95 41.52
N TRP A 486 47.84 10.52 40.27
CA TRP A 486 48.16 11.44 39.18
C TRP A 486 46.96 12.39 38.94
N PRO A 487 47.16 13.63 38.48
CA PRO A 487 46.10 14.63 38.29
C PRO A 487 44.90 14.17 37.44
N ASP A 488 45.05 13.10 36.65
CA ASP A 488 44.02 12.51 35.78
C ASP A 488 43.20 11.37 36.43
N GLN A 489 43.46 10.95 37.68
CA GLN A 489 42.67 9.91 38.40
C GLN A 489 41.34 10.45 38.97
N GLY A 490 40.61 11.22 38.17
CA GLY A 490 39.54 12.12 38.61
C GLY A 490 38.21 11.48 39.07
N GLN A 491 38.07 10.16 39.18
CA GLN A 491 36.83 9.56 39.69
C GLN A 491 37.06 8.12 40.19
N VAL A 492 36.66 7.83 41.44
CA VAL A 492 36.67 6.47 42.03
C VAL A 492 35.77 5.52 41.23
N VAL A 493 34.72 6.03 40.58
CA VAL A 493 33.76 5.25 39.80
C VAL A 493 33.71 5.72 38.34
N ARG A 494 34.08 4.83 37.42
CA ARG A 494 33.92 4.96 35.96
C ARG A 494 32.54 4.43 35.54
N THR A 495 31.86 5.11 34.62
CA THR A 495 30.50 4.74 34.17
C THR A 495 30.44 4.60 32.66
N VAL A 496 29.82 3.51 32.18
CA VAL A 496 29.40 3.33 30.79
C VAL A 496 27.90 3.01 30.77
N GLY A 497 27.17 3.64 29.85
CA GLY A 497 25.70 3.56 29.78
C GLY A 497 25.01 4.68 30.56
N PRO A 498 23.67 4.68 30.67
CA PRO A 498 22.75 3.63 30.24
C PRO A 498 22.60 3.52 28.72
N ALA A 499 22.87 2.35 28.15
CA ALA A 499 22.85 2.14 26.69
C ALA A 499 22.46 0.69 26.32
N ALA A 500 22.25 0.44 25.02
CA ALA A 500 22.02 -0.91 24.49
C ALA A 500 23.30 -1.76 24.60
N GLY A 501 23.14 -3.09 24.68
CA GLY A 501 24.26 -4.00 24.95
C GLY A 501 25.46 -3.82 24.04
N LEU A 502 25.25 -3.74 22.72
CA LEU A 502 26.36 -3.55 21.75
C LEU A 502 27.16 -2.26 21.98
N GLN A 503 26.49 -1.16 22.34
CA GLN A 503 27.16 0.12 22.59
C GLN A 503 28.02 0.05 23.86
N VAL A 504 27.49 -0.58 24.92
CA VAL A 504 28.22 -0.80 26.18
C VAL A 504 29.47 -1.66 25.93
N ARG A 505 29.34 -2.75 25.18
CA ARG A 505 30.48 -3.64 24.86
C ARG A 505 31.60 -2.95 24.11
N VAL A 506 31.29 -2.04 23.17
CA VAL A 506 32.31 -1.26 22.47
C VAL A 506 33.09 -0.39 23.45
N ALA A 507 32.40 0.31 24.35
CA ALA A 507 33.04 1.17 25.35
C ALA A 507 33.85 0.40 26.41
N LEU A 508 33.42 -0.82 26.79
CA LEU A 508 34.15 -1.64 27.75
C LEU A 508 35.55 -2.07 27.27
N ARG A 509 35.80 -2.11 25.96
CA ARG A 509 37.11 -2.48 25.40
C ARG A 509 38.23 -1.50 25.75
N GLU A 510 37.87 -0.28 26.11
CA GLU A 510 38.82 0.78 26.48
C GLU A 510 39.17 0.73 27.98
N TRP A 511 38.53 -0.14 28.76
CA TRP A 511 38.74 -0.21 30.20
C TRP A 511 39.96 -1.06 30.55
N GLY A 512 40.89 -0.45 31.29
CA GLY A 512 42.05 -1.12 31.88
C GLY A 512 41.96 -1.29 33.40
N PRO A 513 42.82 -2.16 33.96
CA PRO A 513 42.96 -2.35 35.40
C PRO A 513 43.51 -1.10 36.08
N SER A 514 43.17 -0.92 37.36
CA SER A 514 43.77 0.08 38.24
C SER A 514 44.69 -0.56 39.27
N VAL A 515 45.61 0.26 39.79
CA VAL A 515 46.57 -0.17 40.82
C VAL A 515 45.83 -0.30 42.15
N PRO A 516 45.86 -1.45 42.83
CA PRO A 516 45.30 -1.58 44.16
C PRO A 516 46.08 -0.71 45.15
N GLN A 517 45.37 0.06 45.97
CA GLN A 517 45.92 0.92 47.03
C GLN A 517 45.62 0.36 48.42
N HIS A 518 44.68 -0.57 48.55
CA HIS A 518 44.24 -1.10 49.84
C HIS A 518 43.80 -2.58 49.78
N ASP A 519 44.52 -3.49 50.45
CA ASP A 519 44.32 -4.93 50.23
C ASP A 519 42.99 -5.52 50.75
N LEU A 520 42.36 -4.89 51.76
CA LEU A 520 41.27 -5.53 52.52
C LEU A 520 39.85 -5.14 52.09
N ALA A 521 39.69 -4.07 51.31
CA ALA A 521 38.40 -3.54 50.88
C ALA A 521 38.53 -2.76 49.58
N ALA A 522 37.42 -2.65 48.85
CA ALA A 522 37.30 -1.86 47.63
C ALA A 522 36.09 -0.91 47.75
N PRO A 523 36.07 0.23 47.05
CA PRO A 523 35.03 1.25 47.20
C PRO A 523 33.73 0.94 46.46
N LEU A 524 33.18 -0.24 46.74
CA LEU A 524 31.88 -0.67 46.25
C LEU A 524 30.75 0.24 46.76
N GLU A 525 30.89 0.85 47.95
CA GLU A 525 29.95 1.83 48.48
C GLU A 525 29.77 3.05 47.57
N ASP A 526 30.82 3.50 46.89
CA ASP A 526 30.73 4.62 45.94
C ASP A 526 30.00 4.20 44.67
N ALA A 527 30.28 2.99 44.17
CA ALA A 527 29.56 2.42 43.05
C ALA A 527 28.06 2.24 43.36
N LEU A 528 27.73 1.83 44.59
CA LEU A 528 26.36 1.75 45.08
C LEU A 528 25.69 3.13 45.20
N ALA A 529 26.44 4.15 45.63
CA ALA A 529 25.95 5.53 45.69
C ALA A 529 25.62 6.07 44.29
N VAL A 530 26.44 5.74 43.29
CA VAL A 530 26.15 6.06 41.88
C VAL A 530 24.95 5.26 41.38
N ALA A 531 24.89 3.94 41.65
CA ALA A 531 23.78 3.08 41.25
C ALA A 531 22.42 3.55 41.80
N ALA A 532 22.39 4.04 43.04
CA ALA A 532 21.20 4.59 43.67
C ALA A 532 20.67 5.86 42.99
N ARG A 533 21.52 6.60 42.28
CA ARG A 533 21.17 7.84 41.56
C ARG A 533 20.90 7.62 40.07
N LEU A 534 21.06 6.39 39.56
CA LEU A 534 20.81 6.10 38.16
C LEU A 534 19.33 6.33 37.79
N PRO A 535 19.04 6.77 36.56
CA PRO A 535 17.67 6.97 36.08
C PRO A 535 17.04 5.62 35.67
N TRP A 536 16.70 4.78 36.65
CA TRP A 536 16.01 3.50 36.44
C TRP A 536 14.65 3.72 35.73
N ARG A 537 14.36 2.92 34.69
CA ARG A 537 13.12 3.03 33.91
C ARG A 537 11.91 2.67 34.80
N PRO A 538 10.84 3.49 34.79
CA PRO A 538 9.58 3.12 35.42
C PRO A 538 9.02 1.84 34.78
N GLY A 539 8.56 0.89 35.59
CA GLY A 539 7.97 -0.37 35.13
C GLY A 539 8.96 -1.41 34.57
N ALA A 540 10.25 -1.08 34.45
CA ALA A 540 11.26 -2.05 34.05
C ALA A 540 11.58 -3.02 35.19
N ALA A 541 11.84 -4.29 34.86
CA ALA A 541 12.53 -5.19 35.76
C ALA A 541 13.95 -4.65 36.00
N ARG A 542 14.45 -4.80 37.23
CA ARG A 542 15.72 -4.21 37.64
C ARG A 542 16.65 -5.31 38.11
N ALA A 543 17.90 -5.25 37.65
CA ALA A 543 18.93 -6.23 37.92
C ALA A 543 20.21 -5.51 38.35
N LEU A 544 20.86 -6.04 39.38
CA LEU A 544 22.14 -5.57 39.89
C LEU A 544 23.09 -6.76 40.00
N VAL A 545 24.22 -6.67 39.30
CA VAL A 545 25.29 -7.65 39.32
C VAL A 545 26.50 -7.02 39.98
N THR A 546 27.07 -7.65 41.00
CA THR A 546 28.33 -7.20 41.60
C THR A 546 29.41 -8.22 41.29
N VAL A 547 30.48 -7.81 40.61
CA VAL A 547 31.62 -8.67 40.24
C VAL A 547 32.88 -8.12 40.90
N ALA A 548 33.37 -8.79 41.94
CA ALA A 548 34.50 -8.29 42.74
C ALA A 548 35.28 -9.41 43.44
N ALA A 549 36.36 -9.05 44.12
CA ALA A 549 37.05 -9.88 45.10
C ALA A 549 37.04 -9.26 46.50
N ARG A 550 37.02 -7.94 46.66
CA ARG A 550 37.11 -7.31 48.00
C ARG A 550 35.75 -6.78 48.48
N PRO A 551 35.45 -6.86 49.79
CA PRO A 551 34.22 -6.28 50.35
C PRO A 551 34.26 -4.73 50.34
N PRO A 552 33.12 -4.03 50.51
CA PRO A 552 33.05 -2.58 50.64
C PRO A 552 33.82 -2.07 51.88
N HIS A 553 34.27 -0.81 51.85
CA HIS A 553 34.81 -0.17 53.04
C HIS A 553 33.70 0.01 54.11
N PRO A 554 34.02 -0.11 55.41
CA PRO A 554 33.07 0.18 56.46
C PRO A 554 32.78 1.68 56.54
N PRO A 555 31.57 2.11 56.97
CA PRO A 555 31.27 3.54 57.15
C PRO A 555 32.06 4.20 58.29
N ARG A 556 32.59 3.39 59.22
CA ARG A 556 33.45 3.82 60.34
C ARG A 556 34.48 2.74 60.63
N GLN A 557 35.71 3.15 60.93
CA GLN A 557 36.76 2.24 61.39
C GLN A 557 36.41 1.69 62.78
N ARG A 558 36.59 0.38 62.98
CA ARG A 558 36.46 -0.26 64.29
C ARG A 558 37.85 -0.39 64.93
N PRO A 559 37.97 -0.35 66.27
CA PRO A 559 39.27 -0.43 66.96
C PRO A 559 40.13 -1.65 66.58
N ASP A 560 39.49 -2.77 66.23
CA ASP A 560 40.15 -4.03 65.86
C ASP A 560 40.14 -4.32 64.34
N ASP A 561 39.77 -3.33 63.50
CA ASP A 561 39.65 -3.49 62.04
C ASP A 561 40.66 -2.59 61.32
N LEU A 562 41.58 -3.21 60.59
CA LEU A 562 42.60 -2.51 59.79
C LEU A 562 42.02 -1.91 58.50
N THR A 563 40.75 -2.18 58.18
CA THR A 563 40.08 -1.63 57.01
C THR A 563 39.78 -0.15 57.23
N LEU A 564 40.34 0.70 56.37
CA LEU A 564 40.04 2.13 56.38
C LEU A 564 38.58 2.39 55.97
N PRO A 565 37.92 3.41 56.54
CA PRO A 565 36.54 3.73 56.19
C PRO A 565 36.46 4.49 54.87
N CYS A 566 35.30 4.44 54.22
CA CYS A 566 35.06 5.20 52.99
C CYS A 566 35.36 6.70 53.17
N LEU A 567 36.09 7.29 52.20
CA LEU A 567 36.47 8.72 52.22
C LEU A 567 35.24 9.64 52.24
N ASP A 568 34.23 9.28 51.46
CA ASP A 568 32.94 9.99 51.39
C ASP A 568 31.95 9.54 52.49
N ARG A 569 32.37 8.64 53.38
CA ARG A 569 31.57 8.08 54.48
C ARG A 569 30.26 7.44 54.01
N HIS A 570 30.23 6.92 52.79
CA HIS A 570 29.11 6.13 52.31
C HIS A 570 28.96 4.87 53.18
N ASP A 571 27.71 4.57 53.53
CA ASP A 571 27.34 3.32 54.21
C ASP A 571 26.70 2.38 53.18
N TRP A 572 27.47 1.38 52.75
CA TRP A 572 27.03 0.42 51.75
C TRP A 572 25.74 -0.31 52.15
N ARG A 573 25.50 -0.57 53.46
CA ARG A 573 24.27 -1.23 53.90
C ARG A 573 23.08 -0.32 53.70
N THR A 574 23.19 0.93 54.16
CA THR A 574 22.14 1.93 53.98
C THR A 574 21.83 2.16 52.50
N LEU A 575 22.86 2.21 51.64
CA LEU A 575 22.69 2.33 50.19
C LEU A 575 22.02 1.11 49.56
N MET A 576 22.45 -0.10 49.94
CA MET A 576 21.86 -1.35 49.46
C MET A 576 20.42 -1.53 49.91
N ASP A 577 20.09 -1.20 51.16
CA ASP A 577 18.73 -1.25 51.69
C ASP A 577 17.81 -0.24 51.00
N SER A 578 18.33 0.95 50.70
CA SER A 578 17.63 1.96 49.91
C SER A 578 17.35 1.46 48.49
N LEU A 579 18.36 0.91 47.80
CA LEU A 579 18.21 0.29 46.49
C LEU A 579 17.19 -0.86 46.51
N ALA A 580 17.28 -1.76 47.50
CA ALA A 580 16.37 -2.88 47.67
C ALA A 580 14.94 -2.43 47.97
N THR A 581 14.75 -1.31 48.66
CA THR A 581 13.41 -0.79 49.00
C THR A 581 12.77 -0.02 47.84
N VAL A 582 13.54 0.90 47.24
CA VAL A 582 13.05 1.84 46.21
C VAL A 582 13.07 1.21 44.82
N GLN A 583 14.20 0.59 44.45
CA GLN A 583 14.38 0.03 43.12
C GLN A 583 14.03 -1.47 43.07
N ARG A 584 14.20 -2.21 44.17
CA ARG A 584 13.91 -3.66 44.25
C ARG A 584 14.60 -4.48 43.14
N PRO A 585 15.90 -4.28 42.87
CA PRO A 585 16.56 -5.08 41.85
C PRO A 585 16.69 -6.54 42.31
N ARG A 586 16.69 -7.47 41.36
CA ARG A 586 17.30 -8.80 41.56
C ARG A 586 18.81 -8.63 41.67
N ARG A 587 19.42 -9.31 42.64
CA ARG A 587 20.78 -9.08 43.11
C ARG A 587 21.60 -10.35 43.01
N VAL A 588 22.59 -10.32 42.13
CA VAL A 588 23.56 -11.40 41.96
C VAL A 588 24.95 -10.88 42.29
N ALA A 589 25.68 -11.61 43.12
CA ALA A 589 27.08 -11.33 43.40
C ALA A 589 27.96 -12.45 42.86
N VAL A 590 29.05 -12.08 42.20
CA VAL A 590 30.09 -12.98 41.69
C VAL A 590 31.39 -12.58 42.37
N CYS A 591 31.88 -13.41 43.28
CA CYS A 591 33.06 -13.11 44.10
C CYS A 591 34.26 -13.98 43.74
N GLY A 592 35.47 -13.43 43.80
CA GLY A 592 36.73 -14.20 43.69
C GLY A 592 36.99 -15.13 44.88
N GLN A 593 37.77 -16.18 44.65
CA GLN A 593 37.99 -17.31 45.58
C GLN A 593 38.55 -16.91 46.97
N GLU A 594 39.47 -15.95 47.04
CA GLU A 594 40.06 -15.48 48.30
C GLU A 594 39.02 -14.84 49.24
N ALA A 595 37.99 -14.22 48.67
CA ALA A 595 36.89 -13.59 49.40
C ALA A 595 35.85 -14.59 49.91
N PHE A 596 35.61 -15.64 49.13
CA PHE A 596 34.58 -16.65 49.39
C PHE A 596 34.98 -17.58 50.54
N LEU A 597 36.25 -18.01 50.57
CA LEU A 597 36.77 -18.90 51.60
C LEU A 597 36.85 -18.25 52.98
N ALA A 598 37.03 -16.93 53.06
CA ALA A 598 36.98 -16.17 54.31
C ALA A 598 35.60 -16.22 55.02
N GLY A 599 34.54 -16.64 54.32
CA GLY A 599 33.18 -16.78 54.85
C GLY A 599 32.74 -18.20 55.24
N SER A 600 33.52 -19.23 54.92
CA SER A 600 33.13 -20.64 55.09
C SER A 600 33.43 -21.20 56.49
N GLY A 601 33.19 -20.39 57.53
CA GLY A 601 33.46 -20.74 58.92
C GLY A 601 32.37 -21.59 59.59
N SER A 602 32.19 -22.83 59.17
CA SER A 602 31.77 -23.96 60.05
C SER A 602 31.96 -25.28 59.29
N GLY A 603 32.85 -26.13 59.80
CA GLY A 603 33.20 -27.39 59.17
C GLY A 603 32.08 -28.44 59.20
N VAL A 604 31.95 -29.16 58.08
CA VAL A 604 31.82 -30.62 58.04
C VAL A 604 32.60 -31.06 56.80
N GLY A 605 33.60 -31.91 56.99
CA GLY A 605 34.54 -32.30 55.93
C GLY A 605 34.07 -33.43 55.02
N PHE A 606 34.89 -33.70 54.00
CA PHE A 606 35.25 -35.01 53.45
C PHE A 606 36.61 -34.79 52.75
N GLY A 607 37.74 -35.24 53.32
CA GLY A 607 38.38 -36.54 53.05
C GLY A 607 39.12 -36.51 51.70
N ALA A 608 40.43 -36.72 51.56
CA ALA A 608 41.39 -37.52 52.32
C ALA A 608 42.85 -37.09 52.04
N GLY A 609 43.77 -37.34 52.99
CA GLY A 609 45.22 -37.38 52.69
C GLY A 609 46.16 -36.85 53.78
N PHE A 610 46.38 -37.65 54.83
CA PHE A 610 47.50 -37.71 55.78
C PHE A 610 48.68 -36.71 55.70
N GLY A 611 49.06 -36.17 56.87
CA GLY A 611 50.44 -35.70 57.14
C GLY A 611 50.58 -34.79 58.36
N PHE A 612 51.18 -35.32 59.43
CA PHE A 612 51.42 -34.67 60.73
C PHE A 612 52.29 -33.39 60.65
N GLY A 613 52.01 -32.41 61.52
CA GLY A 613 52.92 -31.28 61.78
C GLY A 613 52.41 -30.31 62.84
N VAL A 614 53.06 -30.31 63.99
CA VAL A 614 52.72 -29.65 65.26
C VAL A 614 52.97 -28.13 65.21
N GLY A 615 52.09 -27.36 65.87
CA GLY A 615 52.48 -26.16 66.63
C GLY A 615 52.54 -24.83 65.87
N GLY A 616 51.49 -24.03 66.01
CA GLY A 616 51.50 -22.63 65.61
C GLY A 616 50.22 -21.93 66.04
N GLY A 617 50.16 -21.48 67.30
CA GLY A 617 49.14 -20.56 67.79
C GLY A 617 49.30 -19.20 67.10
N GLY A 618 48.73 -19.07 65.91
CA GLY A 618 48.53 -17.80 65.22
C GLY A 618 47.08 -17.37 65.38
N ARG A 619 46.85 -16.23 66.00
CA ARG A 619 45.56 -15.51 65.99
C ARG A 619 45.11 -15.32 64.54
N ALA A 620 44.23 -16.19 64.05
CA ALA A 620 43.45 -15.94 62.84
C ALA A 620 42.26 -15.03 63.21
N GLY A 621 42.55 -13.75 63.46
CA GLY A 621 41.55 -12.68 63.38
C GLY A 621 41.33 -12.31 61.92
N GLY A 622 40.83 -13.27 61.11
CA GLY A 622 40.38 -13.01 59.74
C GLY A 622 38.94 -12.46 59.73
N PRO A 623 38.53 -11.74 58.67
CA PRO A 623 37.31 -10.94 58.65
C PRO A 623 36.07 -11.83 58.56
N SER A 624 35.55 -12.26 59.71
CA SER A 624 34.31 -13.03 59.89
C SER A 624 33.04 -12.34 59.33
N GLY A 625 33.17 -11.18 58.67
CA GLY A 625 32.10 -10.41 58.06
C GLY A 625 31.98 -10.50 56.53
N ALA A 626 33.03 -10.86 55.79
CA ALA A 626 33.03 -10.74 54.32
C ALA A 626 31.94 -11.60 53.65
N GLY A 627 31.78 -12.85 54.08
CA GLY A 627 30.73 -13.74 53.58
C GLY A 627 29.30 -13.29 53.94
N ALA A 628 29.13 -12.49 55.00
CA ALA A 628 27.84 -11.89 55.31
C ALA A 628 27.55 -10.70 54.38
N VAL A 629 28.57 -9.94 53.97
CA VAL A 629 28.41 -8.86 52.99
C VAL A 629 27.99 -9.42 51.63
N TRP A 630 28.70 -10.43 51.14
CA TRP A 630 28.41 -11.05 49.83
C TRP A 630 27.01 -11.65 49.73
N ARG A 631 26.48 -12.22 50.82
CA ARG A 631 25.09 -12.70 50.86
C ARG A 631 24.05 -11.57 50.80
N VAL A 632 24.38 -10.37 51.27
CA VAL A 632 23.50 -9.20 51.13
C VAL A 632 23.56 -8.64 49.71
N LEU A 633 24.76 -8.57 49.14
CA LEU A 633 24.99 -8.10 47.77
C LEU A 633 24.43 -9.04 46.70
N GLY A 634 24.46 -10.35 46.96
CA GLY A 634 23.95 -11.42 46.09
C GLY A 634 22.77 -12.16 46.73
N ALA A 635 21.76 -11.41 47.17
CA ALA A 635 20.63 -11.99 47.90
C ALA A 635 19.82 -13.00 47.08
N ASP A 636 19.85 -12.91 45.75
CA ASP A 636 19.17 -13.83 44.85
C ASP A 636 20.12 -14.95 44.35
N ALA A 637 21.41 -14.64 44.15
CA ALA A 637 22.45 -15.64 43.93
C ALA A 637 23.85 -15.13 44.32
N LEU A 638 24.68 -16.05 44.82
CA LEU A 638 26.10 -15.82 45.10
C LEU A 638 26.92 -16.89 44.34
N LEU A 639 27.79 -16.44 43.45
CA LEU A 639 28.58 -17.29 42.55
C LEU A 639 30.09 -17.02 42.72
N LEU A 640 30.91 -18.00 42.32
CA LEU A 640 32.37 -17.91 42.31
C LEU A 640 32.87 -17.48 40.93
N LEU A 641 33.70 -16.44 40.86
CA LEU A 641 34.22 -15.91 39.59
C LEU A 641 34.95 -16.97 38.74
N GLU A 642 35.57 -17.96 39.38
CA GLU A 642 36.36 -19.01 38.73
C GLU A 642 35.50 -20.04 37.99
N THR A 643 34.21 -20.13 38.35
CA THR A 643 33.28 -21.14 37.81
C THR A 643 32.01 -20.55 37.22
N ALA A 644 31.67 -19.30 37.58
CA ALA A 644 30.47 -18.63 37.11
C ALA A 644 30.51 -18.39 35.60
N SER A 645 29.42 -18.77 34.95
CA SER A 645 29.17 -18.46 33.54
C SER A 645 28.20 -17.29 33.38
N ALA A 646 28.24 -16.63 32.22
CA ALA A 646 27.26 -15.62 31.83
C ALA A 646 25.82 -16.15 31.87
N GLN A 647 25.62 -17.43 31.51
CA GLN A 647 24.32 -18.09 31.53
C GLN A 647 23.76 -18.20 32.95
N GLU A 648 24.56 -18.68 33.90
CA GLU A 648 24.12 -18.79 35.31
C GLU A 648 23.76 -17.43 35.91
N VAL A 649 24.54 -16.39 35.59
CA VAL A 649 24.24 -15.01 36.01
C VAL A 649 22.92 -14.54 35.39
N ALA A 650 22.71 -14.75 34.08
CA ALA A 650 21.50 -14.34 33.39
C ALA A 650 20.25 -15.07 33.91
N ASP A 651 20.36 -16.36 34.22
CA ASP A 651 19.28 -17.20 34.77
C ASP A 651 18.90 -16.76 36.18
N ALA A 652 19.89 -16.48 37.05
CA ALA A 652 19.66 -15.97 38.39
C ALA A 652 18.96 -14.59 38.36
N LEU A 653 19.35 -13.73 37.42
CA LEU A 653 18.69 -12.45 37.17
C LEU A 653 17.30 -12.60 36.52
N GLY A 654 16.98 -13.78 35.99
CA GLY A 654 15.72 -14.04 35.28
C GLY A 654 15.60 -13.27 33.96
N LEU A 655 16.71 -12.97 33.29
CA LEU A 655 16.72 -12.14 32.07
C LEU A 655 15.95 -12.77 30.91
N PHE A 656 15.81 -14.10 30.88
CA PHE A 656 15.13 -14.81 29.79
C PHE A 656 13.72 -15.29 30.13
N ALA A 657 13.23 -15.06 31.36
CA ALA A 657 11.92 -15.52 31.79
C ALA A 657 10.79 -14.59 31.27
N GLY A 658 9.76 -15.14 30.61
CA GLY A 658 8.48 -14.44 30.34
C GLY A 658 8.25 -13.89 28.92
N SER A 659 8.96 -14.39 27.92
CA SER A 659 9.19 -13.68 26.66
C SER A 659 8.38 -14.17 25.44
N ALA A 660 7.36 -15.01 25.62
CA ALA A 660 6.45 -15.39 24.54
C ALA A 660 5.32 -14.35 24.39
N GLY A 661 5.66 -13.15 23.91
CA GLY A 661 4.65 -12.17 23.50
C GLY A 661 3.76 -12.74 22.39
N GLN A 662 2.49 -12.33 22.34
CA GLN A 662 1.63 -12.69 21.21
C GLN A 662 2.25 -12.21 19.89
N PRO A 663 2.16 -13.01 18.82
CA PRO A 663 2.77 -12.64 17.55
C PRO A 663 2.08 -11.41 16.95
N LEU A 664 2.86 -10.48 16.43
CA LEU A 664 2.36 -9.26 15.79
C LEU A 664 2.17 -9.53 14.30
N PRO A 665 0.95 -9.45 13.75
CA PRO A 665 0.68 -9.82 12.36
C PRO A 665 1.05 -8.72 11.34
N LEU A 666 1.55 -7.57 11.79
CA LEU A 666 1.84 -6.38 10.97
C LEU A 666 3.33 -6.01 11.06
N PRO A 667 3.90 -5.42 10.00
CA PRO A 667 5.28 -4.92 10.04
C PRO A 667 5.47 -3.82 11.08
N LEU A 668 6.68 -3.71 11.62
CA LEU A 668 7.06 -2.60 12.49
C LEU A 668 7.43 -1.37 11.67
N ALA A 669 7.09 -0.19 12.21
CA ALA A 669 7.64 1.06 11.72
C ALA A 669 9.18 0.99 11.88
N PRO A 670 9.97 1.43 10.87
CA PRO A 670 11.41 1.51 11.05
C PRO A 670 11.69 2.37 12.28
N ALA A 671 12.62 1.92 13.13
CA ALA A 671 13.03 2.68 14.29
C ALA A 671 13.43 4.07 13.81
N SER A 672 12.60 5.07 14.12
CA SER A 672 12.96 6.45 13.85
C SER A 672 14.32 6.65 14.49
N ALA A 673 15.34 6.98 13.69
CA ALA A 673 16.54 7.60 14.21
C ALA A 673 16.04 8.83 14.96
N SER A 674 15.88 8.71 16.28
CA SER A 674 15.41 9.77 17.13
C SER A 674 16.21 11.00 16.76
N ALA A 675 15.52 12.06 16.34
CA ALA A 675 16.14 13.33 16.04
C ALA A 675 17.06 13.68 17.21
N SER A 676 18.37 13.52 17.01
CA SER A 676 19.37 14.08 17.90
C SER A 676 19.02 15.56 18.00
N GLY A 677 18.61 15.97 19.20
CA GLY A 677 18.37 17.38 19.49
C GLY A 677 19.59 18.16 19.05
N VAL A 678 19.44 18.89 17.95
CA VAL A 678 20.41 19.91 17.54
C VAL A 678 20.37 20.94 18.67
N ALA A 679 21.35 20.85 19.56
CA ALA A 679 21.67 21.91 20.48
C ALA A 679 21.85 23.19 19.65
N ALA A 680 21.02 24.19 19.93
CA ALA A 680 21.18 25.51 19.36
C ALA A 680 22.60 26.01 19.66
N PRO A 681 23.34 26.55 18.68
CA PRO A 681 24.63 27.17 18.96
C PRO A 681 24.38 28.42 19.81
N GLY A 682 24.96 28.42 21.01
CA GLY A 682 24.99 29.60 21.86
C GLY A 682 25.62 30.78 21.13
N GLY A 683 24.92 31.91 21.10
CA GLY A 683 25.49 33.19 20.69
C GLY A 683 26.53 33.67 21.71
N PRO A 684 27.52 34.47 21.28
CA PRO A 684 28.61 34.91 22.14
C PRO A 684 28.11 35.93 23.17
N ARG A 685 28.64 35.82 24.39
CA ARG A 685 28.77 36.94 25.32
C ARG A 685 30.14 37.57 25.15
#